data_AF-W7QYL9-F1
#
_entry.id   AF-W7QYL9-F1
#
_cell.length_a   1.000
_cell.length_b   1.000
_cell.length_c   1.000
_cell.angle_alpha   90.00
_cell.angle_beta   90.00
_cell.angle_gamma   90.00
#
_symmetry.space_group_name_H-M   'P 1'
#
loop_
_entity.id
_entity.type
_entity.pdbx_description
1 polymer ?
#
loop_
_entity_poly.entity_id
_entity_poly.type
_entity_poly.pdbx_seq_one_letter_code
_entity_poly.pdbx_strand_id
1 'polypeptide(L)'
;MPINKDEFRHVDYSWDDAAVEGLSPVEALVYRSNILGDDQRITNTGGGNTSAKSTEIDPLTGKEVEVLWVKGSGGDLRTSKPENFSSLYMEKLIALQDIYNSADEVGVKTQIEDDMVAMYRHATFNLNPRATSIDTPLHAFIPYKHVDHMHPNSVIAVAASKNSKELTQKIWGDELVWTEWQRPGFDLGLKLQQICRDYPNAKGAILAGHGVINWANDNKECYDLSLDIIEKAARYIEEHDKGEMTFGGQKYATLAEDKRHAVLAEVLPFLRGLVSGEKKLIGTVQEDDTILRFVNSADAPRLADLGTSCPDHFLRTKIKPLYVDWNPETDSVEKLKELLTEGVAKYKADYSEYYEKCKHDNSPAQRASSPSICLIPGVGMVAWGKNKSESRVTAEFYNCAVEVMRGAEAIDEYAALPQQEAFDIEYWLLEEAKLQRMPKEAPLARDIVVVIGAGDGIGKETAFRVAKEGAHVVCADLRGEAAQKTADELTAIYGQGIGVAGSGISGCGPAIAAEVNITDRESVKKMFEKVTLAYGGIDKVIVTAGVFLAPGQAGMSNDQQFDVSFAVNVKGGYIVGTEANELWKAQGLKGALVLTTSVNAAVSKKGSLAYDTSKAAANHLVRELAVELAPLVNVNGLAPATVVKGSTMFPRDRVIASLTKYNVEFSEADSDDDLRDKLANFYAQRTLTKSPITPADQAEAAYLMVSGQLSKTTGQIISVDGGLHEAFLR
;
A
#
# COMPACT_ATOMS: atom_id res chain seq x y z
N MET A 1 36.40 22.96 3.30
CA MET A 1 36.87 22.33 4.56
C MET A 1 36.25 20.94 4.62
N PRO A 2 36.92 19.93 5.17
CA PRO A 2 36.26 18.63 5.36
C PRO A 2 35.03 18.83 6.25
N ILE A 3 33.88 18.33 5.79
CA ILE A 3 32.63 18.38 6.56
C ILE A 3 32.80 17.53 7.81
N ASN A 4 32.48 18.11 8.97
CA ASN A 4 32.49 17.38 10.23
C ASN A 4 31.16 16.62 10.38
N LYS A 5 31.24 15.28 10.45
CA LYS A 5 30.05 14.41 10.55
C LYS A 5 29.19 14.76 11.78
N ASP A 6 29.82 15.21 12.86
CA ASP A 6 29.15 15.57 14.12
C ASP A 6 28.34 16.88 14.03
N GLU A 7 28.42 17.59 12.90
CA GLU A 7 27.64 18.81 12.70
C GLU A 7 26.22 18.53 12.22
N PHE A 8 25.92 17.41 11.56
CA PHE A 8 24.56 17.13 11.10
C PHE A 8 23.63 16.74 12.25
N ARG A 9 22.55 17.49 12.43
CA ARG A 9 21.56 17.27 13.50
C ARG A 9 20.19 16.86 12.95
N HIS A 10 19.89 17.29 11.73
CA HIS A 10 18.57 17.17 11.12
C HIS A 10 18.52 16.15 9.99
N VAL A 11 19.66 15.59 9.59
CA VAL A 11 19.81 14.50 8.62
C VAL A 11 20.89 13.53 9.08
N ASP A 12 20.82 12.28 8.62
CA ASP A 12 21.79 11.25 8.99
C ASP A 12 22.99 11.26 8.03
N TYR A 13 24.20 11.34 8.58
CA TYR A 13 25.42 11.14 7.81
C TYR A 13 25.76 9.65 7.72
N SER A 14 25.39 9.00 6.62
CA SER A 14 25.51 7.55 6.41
C SER A 14 26.64 7.13 5.44
N TRP A 15 27.45 8.08 4.97
CA TRP A 15 28.54 7.78 4.03
C TRP A 15 29.71 7.04 4.70
N ASP A 16 30.08 5.91 4.10
CA ASP A 16 31.19 5.03 4.44
C ASP A 16 32.12 4.87 3.24
N ASP A 17 33.35 5.36 3.37
CA ASP A 17 34.37 5.28 2.32
C ASP A 17 34.75 3.83 1.98
N ALA A 18 34.67 2.91 2.95
CA ALA A 18 34.96 1.49 2.71
C ALA A 18 33.84 0.80 1.90
N ALA A 19 32.60 1.28 2.00
CA ALA A 19 31.47 0.72 1.26
C ALA A 19 31.50 1.07 -0.24
N VAL A 20 32.19 2.16 -0.61
CA VAL A 20 32.33 2.61 -2.01
C VAL A 20 33.65 2.17 -2.65
N GLU A 21 34.60 1.66 -1.87
CA GLU A 21 35.89 1.20 -2.37
C GLU A 21 35.72 0.04 -3.37
N GLY A 22 36.19 0.23 -4.60
CA GLY A 22 36.12 -0.79 -5.65
C GLY A 22 34.77 -0.91 -6.37
N LEU A 23 33.77 -0.10 -6.01
CA LEU A 23 32.50 -0.03 -6.75
C LEU A 23 32.71 0.59 -8.14
N SER A 24 32.00 0.07 -9.13
CA SER A 24 31.85 0.76 -10.43
C SER A 24 31.11 2.10 -10.25
N PRO A 25 31.21 3.03 -11.22
CA PRO A 25 30.48 4.31 -11.14
C PRO A 25 28.97 4.17 -10.91
N VAL A 26 28.35 3.14 -11.48
CA VAL A 26 26.91 2.86 -11.33
C VAL A 26 26.60 2.28 -9.94
N GLU A 27 27.42 1.38 -9.43
CA GLU A 27 27.27 0.84 -8.07
C GLU A 27 27.48 1.94 -7.01
N ALA A 28 28.44 2.84 -7.23
CA ALA A 28 28.66 3.99 -6.37
C ALA A 28 27.51 5.01 -6.40
N LEU A 29 26.85 5.17 -7.56
CA LEU A 29 25.60 5.94 -7.69
C LEU A 29 24.45 5.27 -6.93
N VAL A 30 24.29 3.95 -7.06
CA VAL A 30 23.29 3.17 -6.32
C VAL A 30 23.51 3.33 -4.81
N TYR A 31 24.76 3.22 -4.36
CA TYR A 31 25.11 3.44 -2.95
C TYR A 31 24.67 4.82 -2.47
N ARG A 32 25.08 5.91 -3.16
CA ARG A 32 24.66 7.29 -2.81
C ARG A 32 23.14 7.42 -2.78
N SER A 33 22.46 6.81 -3.75
CA SER A 33 21.01 6.87 -3.87
C SER A 33 20.30 6.20 -2.70
N ASN A 34 20.77 5.02 -2.28
CA ASN A 34 20.17 4.27 -1.18
C ASN A 34 20.35 5.02 0.14
N ILE A 35 21.54 5.53 0.44
CA ILE A 35 21.78 6.26 1.70
C ILE A 35 21.05 7.61 1.76
N LEU A 36 20.82 8.29 0.62
CA LEU A 36 19.97 9.48 0.56
C LEU A 36 18.48 9.10 0.73
N GLY A 37 18.05 7.97 0.17
CA GLY A 37 16.67 7.47 0.25
C GLY A 37 16.31 6.81 1.58
N ASP A 38 17.28 6.37 2.38
CA ASP A 38 17.08 5.78 3.70
C ASP A 38 16.58 6.81 4.73
N ASP A 39 16.94 8.09 4.56
CA ASP A 39 16.47 9.18 5.40
C ASP A 39 15.28 9.93 4.75
N GLN A 40 14.09 9.72 5.30
CA GLN A 40 12.85 10.31 4.77
C GLN A 40 12.78 11.84 4.91
N ARG A 41 13.67 12.45 5.70
CA ARG A 41 13.78 13.91 5.78
C ARG A 41 14.43 14.49 4.52
N ILE A 42 15.14 13.67 3.74
CA ILE A 42 15.85 14.04 2.51
C ILE A 42 14.95 13.89 1.28
N THR A 43 14.18 12.80 1.19
CA THR A 43 13.30 12.54 0.04
C THR A 43 12.14 11.62 0.40
N ASN A 44 11.00 11.81 -0.26
CA ASN A 44 9.79 11.02 -0.07
C ASN A 44 9.90 9.66 -0.80
N THR A 45 9.10 8.67 -0.39
CA THR A 45 9.01 7.37 -1.09
C THR A 45 8.71 7.55 -2.59
N GLY A 46 9.61 7.06 -3.45
CA GLY A 46 9.49 7.17 -4.91
C GLY A 46 9.85 8.54 -5.50
N GLY A 47 10.07 9.56 -4.66
CA GLY A 47 10.56 10.89 -5.02
C GLY A 47 12.07 10.95 -5.19
N GLY A 48 12.56 12.12 -5.58
CA GLY A 48 13.97 12.42 -5.82
C GLY A 48 14.60 11.69 -7.01
N ASN A 49 15.62 12.30 -7.63
CA ASN A 49 16.41 11.72 -8.70
C ASN A 49 17.90 11.96 -8.44
N THR A 50 18.70 10.91 -8.60
CA THR A 50 20.16 10.97 -8.55
C THR A 50 20.71 10.59 -9.93
N SER A 51 21.87 11.14 -10.27
CA SER A 51 22.58 10.75 -11.49
C SER A 51 24.10 10.80 -11.37
N ALA A 52 24.75 10.03 -12.24
CA ALA A 52 26.17 10.10 -12.52
C ALA A 52 26.43 10.07 -14.04
N LYS A 53 27.37 10.89 -14.51
CA LYS A 53 27.94 10.81 -15.85
C LYS A 53 29.23 10.00 -15.77
N SER A 54 29.28 8.86 -16.46
CA SER A 54 30.44 7.97 -16.50
C SER A 54 30.91 7.73 -17.93
N THR A 55 32.19 7.41 -18.09
CA THR A 55 32.72 6.93 -19.37
C THR A 55 32.45 5.44 -19.49
N GLU A 56 31.77 5.05 -20.57
CA GLU A 56 31.44 3.66 -20.89
C GLU A 56 31.98 3.27 -22.27
N ILE A 57 32.09 1.97 -22.55
CA ILE A 57 32.43 1.48 -23.89
C ILE A 57 31.15 1.23 -24.69
N ASP A 58 31.02 1.92 -25.82
CA ASP A 58 29.90 1.72 -26.74
C ASP A 58 29.98 0.31 -27.36
N PRO A 59 28.92 -0.53 -27.23
CA PRO A 59 28.96 -1.92 -27.68
C PRO A 59 28.94 -2.08 -29.21
N LEU A 60 28.57 -1.04 -29.96
CA LEU A 60 28.53 -1.04 -31.42
C LEU A 60 29.86 -0.59 -32.03
N THR A 61 30.50 0.40 -31.42
CA THR A 61 31.70 1.06 -31.98
C THR A 61 33.00 0.71 -31.27
N GLY A 62 32.93 0.20 -30.03
CA GLY A 62 34.08 -0.07 -29.17
C GLY A 62 34.79 1.19 -28.66
N LYS A 63 34.20 2.37 -28.83
CA LYS A 63 34.76 3.65 -28.38
C LYS A 63 34.28 4.02 -26.99
N GLU A 64 35.10 4.78 -26.27
CA GLU A 64 34.67 5.46 -25.05
C GLU A 64 33.63 6.53 -25.38
N VAL A 65 32.52 6.52 -24.65
CA VAL A 65 31.42 7.48 -24.75
C VAL A 65 31.01 7.91 -23.35
N GLU A 66 30.56 9.16 -23.20
CA GLU A 66 29.98 9.61 -21.94
C GLU A 66 28.51 9.19 -21.85
N VAL A 67 28.15 8.55 -20.74
CA VAL A 67 26.82 8.00 -20.49
C VAL A 67 26.26 8.61 -19.21
N LEU A 68 25.03 9.10 -19.29
CA LEU A 68 24.24 9.49 -18.13
C LEU A 68 23.55 8.26 -17.56
N TRP A 69 23.82 7.95 -16.29
CA TRP A 69 23.02 7.06 -15.47
C TRP A 69 22.15 7.91 -14.56
N VAL A 70 20.83 7.81 -14.69
CA VAL A 70 19.86 8.59 -13.89
C VAL A 70 18.73 7.69 -13.42
N LYS A 71 18.23 7.93 -12.20
CA LYS A 71 17.09 7.16 -11.66
C LYS A 71 15.91 7.19 -12.66
N GLY A 72 15.46 6.02 -13.07
CA GLY A 72 14.33 5.88 -13.99
C GLY A 72 12.99 6.22 -13.32
N SER A 73 11.95 6.41 -14.15
CA SER A 73 10.60 6.81 -13.69
C SER A 73 10.00 5.80 -12.71
N GLY A 74 9.57 6.20 -11.51
CA GLY A 74 8.77 5.36 -10.58
C GLY A 74 9.54 4.35 -9.72
N GLY A 75 10.85 4.52 -9.56
CA GLY A 75 11.66 3.76 -8.58
C GLY A 75 11.85 4.53 -7.26
N ASP A 76 11.95 3.79 -6.15
CA ASP A 76 12.31 4.30 -4.82
C ASP A 76 13.84 4.30 -4.66
N LEU A 77 14.42 5.46 -4.34
CA LEU A 77 15.86 5.63 -4.16
C LEU A 77 16.41 4.71 -3.06
N ARG A 78 15.65 4.50 -1.99
CA ARG A 78 16.03 3.68 -0.83
C ARG A 78 16.40 2.24 -1.19
N THR A 79 15.61 1.65 -2.09
CA THR A 79 15.73 0.22 -2.47
C THR A 79 16.24 0.05 -3.89
N SER A 80 16.91 1.08 -4.42
CA SER A 80 17.35 1.07 -5.81
C SER A 80 18.50 0.08 -6.04
N LYS A 81 18.48 -0.50 -7.23
CA LYS A 81 19.49 -1.39 -7.81
C LYS A 81 19.93 -0.82 -9.15
N PRO A 82 21.02 -1.31 -9.76
CA PRO A 82 21.46 -0.84 -11.08
C PRO A 82 20.34 -0.86 -12.14
N GLU A 83 19.45 -1.85 -12.11
CA GLU A 83 18.30 -1.96 -13.02
C GLU A 83 17.26 -0.83 -12.88
N ASN A 84 17.30 -0.06 -11.79
CA ASN A 84 16.44 1.09 -11.55
C ASN A 84 16.93 2.36 -12.25
N PHE A 85 18.15 2.37 -12.81
CA PHE A 85 18.74 3.51 -13.49
C PHE A 85 18.66 3.35 -15.01
N SER A 86 18.18 4.39 -15.70
CA SER A 86 18.25 4.48 -17.15
C SER A 86 19.61 5.02 -17.58
N SER A 87 20.22 4.38 -18.60
CA SER A 87 21.49 4.80 -19.19
C SER A 87 21.27 5.44 -20.56
N LEU A 88 21.88 6.61 -20.80
CA LEU A 88 21.71 7.38 -22.04
C LEU A 88 23.03 7.96 -22.56
N TYR A 89 23.22 7.94 -23.87
CA TYR A 89 24.31 8.63 -24.55
C TYR A 89 24.18 10.15 -24.35
N MET A 90 25.17 10.76 -23.69
CA MET A 90 25.17 12.21 -23.45
C MET A 90 25.15 13.02 -24.75
N GLU A 91 25.96 12.64 -25.74
CA GLU A 91 26.00 13.32 -27.05
C GLU A 91 24.62 13.38 -27.71
N LYS A 92 23.88 12.26 -27.69
CA LYS A 92 22.54 12.18 -28.28
C LYS A 92 21.51 12.98 -27.49
N LEU A 93 21.60 12.99 -26.16
CA LEU A 93 20.73 13.79 -25.31
C LEU A 93 20.94 15.29 -25.54
N ILE A 94 22.19 15.74 -25.65
CA ILE A 94 22.51 17.14 -25.95
C ILE A 94 22.01 17.53 -27.34
N ALA A 95 22.14 16.65 -28.35
CA ALA A 95 21.63 16.89 -29.70
C ALA A 95 20.09 17.07 -29.76
N LEU A 96 19.33 16.60 -28.76
CA LEU A 96 17.89 16.87 -28.69
C LEU A 96 17.58 18.36 -28.51
N GLN A 97 18.53 19.17 -28.02
CA GLN A 97 18.33 20.62 -27.88
C GLN A 97 18.09 21.29 -29.24
N ASP A 98 18.75 20.81 -30.31
CA ASP A 98 18.54 21.34 -31.66
C ASP A 98 17.12 21.06 -32.17
N ILE A 99 16.57 19.89 -31.84
CA ILE A 99 15.19 19.52 -32.19
C ILE A 99 14.22 20.41 -31.42
N TYR A 100 14.41 20.55 -30.10
CA TYR A 100 13.57 21.40 -29.27
C TYR A 100 13.59 22.86 -29.75
N ASN A 101 14.78 23.43 -29.96
CA ASN A 101 14.95 24.83 -30.35
C ASN A 101 14.54 25.16 -31.79
N SER A 102 14.34 24.15 -32.65
CA SER A 102 13.89 24.33 -34.04
C SER A 102 12.38 24.21 -34.21
N ALA A 103 11.63 23.90 -33.15
CA ALA A 103 10.17 23.88 -33.18
C ALA A 103 9.59 25.29 -33.32
N ASP A 104 8.39 25.39 -33.92
CA ASP A 104 7.69 26.66 -34.12
C ASP A 104 7.34 27.36 -32.80
N GLU A 105 7.06 26.58 -31.76
CA GLU A 105 6.76 27.04 -30.41
C GLU A 105 7.56 26.20 -29.40
N VAL A 106 8.24 26.87 -28.48
CA VAL A 106 9.07 26.27 -27.43
C VAL A 106 8.67 26.82 -26.07
N GLY A 107 8.93 26.05 -25.01
CA GLY A 107 8.66 26.43 -23.63
C GLY A 107 7.80 25.42 -22.89
N VAL A 108 7.55 25.70 -21.61
CA VAL A 108 6.73 24.85 -20.73
C VAL A 108 5.31 24.71 -21.29
N LYS A 109 4.71 23.52 -21.17
CA LYS A 109 3.34 23.20 -21.62
C LYS A 109 3.09 23.32 -23.13
N THR A 110 4.14 23.33 -23.95
CA THR A 110 4.04 23.24 -25.41
C THR A 110 4.01 21.79 -25.88
N GLN A 111 3.60 21.53 -27.13
CA GLN A 111 3.61 20.18 -27.68
C GLN A 111 5.03 19.61 -27.76
N ILE A 112 6.02 20.43 -28.12
CA ILE A 112 7.41 19.96 -28.24
C ILE A 112 7.99 19.52 -26.88
N GLU A 113 7.62 20.17 -25.79
CA GLU A 113 8.00 19.79 -24.42
C GLU A 113 7.52 18.38 -24.08
N ASP A 114 6.26 18.07 -24.38
CA ASP A 114 5.69 16.73 -24.15
C ASP A 114 6.28 15.69 -25.12
N ASP A 115 6.56 16.07 -26.37
CA ASP A 115 7.15 15.19 -27.39
C ASP A 115 8.58 14.74 -27.03
N MET A 116 9.35 15.57 -26.31
CA MET A 116 10.72 15.25 -25.90
C MET A 116 10.80 13.99 -25.05
N VAL A 117 9.76 13.66 -24.27
CA VAL A 117 9.76 12.47 -23.40
C VAL A 117 9.90 11.18 -24.22
N ALA A 118 9.31 11.12 -25.41
CA ALA A 118 9.46 9.98 -26.31
C ALA A 118 10.87 9.92 -26.93
N MET A 119 11.47 11.09 -27.16
CA MET A 119 12.78 11.22 -27.82
C MET A 119 13.93 10.66 -26.99
N TYR A 120 13.82 10.61 -25.66
CA TYR A 120 14.87 10.04 -24.79
C TYR A 120 15.22 8.59 -25.14
N ARG A 121 14.28 7.82 -25.70
CA ARG A 121 14.52 6.43 -26.16
C ARG A 121 15.53 6.34 -27.30
N HIS A 122 15.67 7.37 -28.12
CA HIS A 122 16.70 7.43 -29.17
C HIS A 122 18.11 7.63 -28.60
N ALA A 123 18.20 8.11 -27.36
CA ALA A 123 19.44 8.28 -26.64
C ALA A 123 19.78 7.12 -25.70
N THR A 124 18.96 6.06 -25.60
CA THR A 124 19.23 4.90 -24.74
C THR A 124 20.59 4.25 -25.04
N PHE A 125 21.40 4.10 -24.00
CA PHE A 125 22.68 3.37 -24.02
C PHE A 125 22.46 1.89 -23.73
N ASN A 126 23.14 1.03 -24.50
CA ASN A 126 23.22 -0.42 -24.28
C ASN A 126 21.85 -1.12 -24.07
N LEU A 127 20.84 -0.73 -24.84
CA LEU A 127 19.49 -1.31 -24.80
C LEU A 127 18.86 -1.35 -23.39
N ASN A 128 19.25 -0.44 -22.50
CA ASN A 128 18.72 -0.41 -21.14
C ASN A 128 17.18 -0.24 -21.17
N PRO A 129 16.43 -1.21 -20.63
CA PRO A 129 14.97 -1.22 -20.74
C PRO A 129 14.28 -0.27 -19.74
N ARG A 130 15.02 0.34 -18.82
CA ARG A 130 14.47 1.21 -17.79
C ARG A 130 13.92 2.49 -18.43
N ALA A 131 12.64 2.74 -18.21
CA ALA A 131 12.00 3.99 -18.62
C ALA A 131 12.67 5.19 -17.94
N THR A 132 13.04 6.17 -18.75
CA THR A 132 13.68 7.43 -18.36
C THR A 132 12.70 8.32 -17.59
N SER A 133 13.21 9.08 -16.61
CA SER A 133 12.43 10.12 -15.95
C SER A 133 12.16 11.29 -16.91
N ILE A 134 11.09 12.05 -16.65
CA ILE A 134 10.89 13.37 -17.26
C ILE A 134 11.98 14.36 -16.84
N ASP A 135 12.60 14.12 -15.68
CA ASP A 135 13.66 14.97 -15.12
C ASP A 135 15.03 14.71 -15.75
N THR A 136 15.16 13.74 -16.66
CA THR A 136 16.44 13.42 -17.31
C THR A 136 17.19 14.67 -17.85
N PRO A 137 16.53 15.67 -18.47
CA PRO A 137 17.20 16.91 -18.89
C PRO A 137 17.80 17.74 -17.75
N LEU A 138 17.18 17.75 -16.56
CA LEU A 138 17.70 18.44 -15.37
C LEU A 138 19.06 17.85 -14.98
N HIS A 139 19.25 16.55 -15.17
CA HIS A 139 20.52 15.86 -14.88
C HIS A 139 21.52 15.95 -16.04
N ALA A 140 21.03 15.85 -17.28
CA ALA A 140 21.88 15.85 -18.47
C ALA A 140 22.52 17.21 -18.72
N PHE A 141 21.77 18.30 -18.64
CA PHE A 141 22.23 19.61 -19.13
C PHE A 141 23.09 20.38 -18.13
N ILE A 142 23.11 19.94 -16.86
CA ILE A 142 24.05 20.41 -15.84
C ILE A 142 25.47 19.86 -16.15
N PRO A 143 26.50 20.72 -16.29
CA PRO A 143 27.83 20.33 -16.77
C PRO A 143 28.72 19.64 -15.72
N TYR A 144 28.12 19.06 -14.67
CA TYR A 144 28.81 18.37 -13.59
C TYR A 144 28.55 16.86 -13.65
N LYS A 145 29.49 16.07 -13.13
CA LYS A 145 29.40 14.60 -13.21
C LYS A 145 28.27 14.03 -12.36
N HIS A 146 27.98 14.62 -11.21
CA HIS A 146 26.98 14.15 -10.29
C HIS A 146 25.93 15.23 -10.04
N VAL A 147 24.67 14.81 -10.02
CA VAL A 147 23.53 15.68 -9.77
C VAL A 147 22.56 14.94 -8.87
N ASP A 148 22.13 15.60 -7.80
CA ASP A 148 21.09 15.14 -6.89
C ASP A 148 19.95 16.15 -6.93
N HIS A 149 18.75 15.66 -7.23
CA HIS A 149 17.50 16.41 -7.14
C HIS A 149 16.64 15.80 -6.04
N MET A 150 16.53 16.48 -4.90
CA MET A 150 15.91 15.96 -3.69
C MET A 150 14.69 16.78 -3.26
N HIS A 151 13.84 16.15 -2.45
CA HIS A 151 12.58 16.71 -1.95
C HIS A 151 12.54 16.79 -0.41
N PRO A 152 13.52 17.42 0.25
CA PRO A 152 13.60 17.44 1.71
C PRO A 152 12.59 18.40 2.31
N ASN A 153 11.94 18.00 3.41
CA ASN A 153 10.88 18.79 4.03
C ASN A 153 11.35 20.21 4.41
N SER A 154 12.58 20.35 4.90
CA SER A 154 13.13 21.65 5.32
C SER A 154 13.34 22.60 4.13
N VAL A 155 13.80 22.11 2.97
CA VAL A 155 14.01 22.98 1.81
C VAL A 155 12.70 23.25 1.09
N ILE A 156 11.78 22.28 1.04
CA ILE A 156 10.43 22.51 0.51
C ILE A 156 9.69 23.55 1.35
N ALA A 157 9.85 23.55 2.68
CA ALA A 157 9.28 24.60 3.53
C ALA A 157 9.74 26.00 3.11
N VAL A 158 11.03 26.17 2.78
CA VAL A 158 11.55 27.43 2.23
C VAL A 158 10.97 27.70 0.84
N ALA A 159 10.96 26.70 -0.04
CA ALA A 159 10.47 26.84 -1.42
C ALA A 159 8.95 27.09 -1.52
N ALA A 160 8.19 26.67 -0.51
CA ALA A 160 6.73 26.84 -0.37
C ALA A 160 6.35 27.98 0.57
N SER A 161 7.32 28.82 0.97
CA SER A 161 7.06 30.06 1.69
C SER A 161 6.73 31.20 0.72
N LYS A 162 5.84 32.10 1.11
CA LYS A 162 5.43 33.26 0.31
C LYS A 162 6.61 34.11 -0.18
N ASN A 163 7.64 34.31 0.63
CA ASN A 163 8.86 35.05 0.32
C ASN A 163 10.06 34.11 0.09
N SER A 164 9.84 32.99 -0.60
CA SER A 164 10.86 31.94 -0.83
C SER A 164 12.17 32.45 -1.43
N LYS A 165 12.13 33.45 -2.33
CA LYS A 165 13.31 34.02 -2.99
C LYS A 165 14.22 34.74 -2.00
N GLU A 166 13.63 35.60 -1.17
CA GLU A 166 14.33 36.34 -0.11
C GLU A 166 14.88 35.37 0.95
N LEU A 167 14.11 34.34 1.31
CA LEU A 167 14.56 33.29 2.23
C LEU A 167 15.73 32.48 1.66
N THR A 168 15.70 32.13 0.37
CA THR A 168 16.83 31.46 -0.29
C THR A 168 18.11 32.28 -0.17
N GLN A 169 18.05 33.58 -0.47
CA GLN A 169 19.20 34.48 -0.31
C GLN A 169 19.66 34.57 1.15
N LYS A 170 18.74 34.57 2.11
CA LYS A 170 19.08 34.68 3.54
C LYS A 170 19.76 33.43 4.10
N ILE A 171 19.35 32.24 3.66
CA ILE A 171 19.83 30.97 4.19
C ILE A 171 21.13 30.52 3.49
N TRP A 172 21.18 30.62 2.16
CA TRP A 172 22.29 30.09 1.37
C TRP A 172 23.13 31.15 0.64
N GLY A 173 22.73 32.43 0.69
CA GLY A 173 23.43 33.48 -0.04
C GLY A 173 23.50 33.18 -1.53
N ASP A 174 24.70 33.33 -2.10
CA ASP A 174 24.96 33.09 -3.52
C ASP A 174 25.31 31.62 -3.82
N GLU A 175 25.27 30.72 -2.83
CA GLU A 175 25.55 29.29 -3.05
C GLU A 175 24.44 28.58 -3.85
N LEU A 176 23.18 28.99 -3.65
CA LEU A 176 22.02 28.44 -4.34
C LEU A 176 21.24 29.53 -5.09
N VAL A 177 20.88 29.25 -6.33
CA VAL A 177 20.08 30.18 -7.16
C VAL A 177 18.60 29.84 -7.03
N TRP A 178 17.77 30.84 -6.73
CA TRP A 178 16.32 30.66 -6.71
C TRP A 178 15.71 30.76 -8.12
N THR A 179 14.73 29.92 -8.41
CA THR A 179 13.98 29.91 -9.68
C THR A 179 12.49 29.94 -9.45
N GLU A 180 11.76 30.56 -10.38
CA GLU A 180 10.29 30.54 -10.39
C GLU A 180 9.77 29.11 -10.58
N TRP A 181 8.58 28.84 -10.03
CA TRP A 181 7.94 27.55 -10.19
C TRP A 181 7.70 27.26 -11.68
N GLN A 182 8.03 26.04 -12.08
CA GLN A 182 7.72 25.52 -13.40
C GLN A 182 7.61 24.00 -13.35
N ARG A 183 6.82 23.44 -14.27
CA ARG A 183 6.71 21.99 -14.43
C ARG A 183 8.08 21.40 -14.82
N PRO A 184 8.50 20.26 -14.22
CA PRO A 184 9.72 19.59 -14.63
C PRO A 184 9.67 19.06 -16.07
N GLY A 185 10.82 19.11 -16.75
CA GLY A 185 10.94 18.67 -18.13
C GLY A 185 12.15 19.28 -18.85
N PHE A 186 12.07 19.37 -20.18
CA PHE A 186 13.18 19.77 -21.05
C PHE A 186 13.54 21.24 -20.86
N ASP A 187 12.54 22.13 -20.83
CA ASP A 187 12.74 23.57 -20.63
C ASP A 187 13.44 23.91 -19.30
N LEU A 188 13.03 23.24 -18.20
CA LEU A 188 13.66 23.42 -16.90
C LEU A 188 15.14 22.97 -16.94
N GLY A 189 15.46 21.90 -17.67
CA GLY A 189 16.84 21.49 -17.91
C GLY A 189 17.67 22.58 -18.60
N LEU A 190 17.12 23.25 -19.61
CA LEU A 190 17.78 24.36 -20.31
C LEU A 190 18.00 25.57 -19.37
N LYS A 191 17.02 25.87 -18.52
CA LYS A 191 17.16 26.94 -17.51
C LYS A 191 18.24 26.62 -16.48
N LEU A 192 18.32 25.38 -16.00
CA LEU A 192 19.40 24.96 -15.10
C LEU A 192 20.78 25.03 -15.76
N GLN A 193 20.87 24.64 -17.03
CA GLN A 193 22.10 24.83 -17.80
C GLN A 193 22.49 26.31 -17.92
N GLN A 194 21.51 27.19 -18.13
CA GLN A 194 21.74 28.64 -18.15
C GLN A 194 22.19 29.17 -16.79
N ILE A 195 21.61 28.68 -15.68
CA ILE A 195 22.05 29.01 -14.32
C ILE A 195 23.51 28.63 -14.09
N CYS A 196 23.94 27.43 -14.52
CA CYS A 196 25.35 27.04 -14.40
C CYS A 196 26.29 27.95 -15.20
N ARG A 197 25.83 28.59 -16.29
CA ARG A 197 26.62 29.54 -17.09
C ARG A 197 26.67 30.93 -16.45
N ASP A 198 25.53 31.42 -15.98
CA ASP A 198 25.40 32.78 -15.43
C ASP A 198 25.95 32.88 -14.01
N TYR A 199 25.89 31.78 -13.25
CA TYR A 199 26.36 31.68 -11.86
C TYR A 199 27.36 30.52 -11.73
N PRO A 200 28.61 30.66 -12.22
CA PRO A 200 29.59 29.56 -12.28
C PRO A 200 30.06 29.07 -10.90
N ASN A 201 29.78 29.83 -9.83
CA ASN A 201 30.06 29.44 -8.44
C ASN A 201 28.85 28.82 -7.73
N ALA A 202 27.69 28.77 -8.37
CA ALA A 202 26.50 28.15 -7.79
C ALA A 202 26.71 26.64 -7.62
N LYS A 203 26.25 26.13 -6.49
CA LYS A 203 26.32 24.72 -6.12
C LYS A 203 24.99 23.99 -6.34
N GLY A 204 23.93 24.74 -6.58
CA GLY A 204 22.60 24.22 -6.78
C GLY A 204 21.58 25.32 -7.07
N ALA A 205 20.32 24.91 -7.18
CA ALA A 205 19.17 25.78 -7.35
C ALA A 205 17.99 25.34 -6.48
N ILE A 206 17.27 26.33 -5.94
CA ILE A 206 15.96 26.14 -5.32
C ILE A 206 14.90 26.28 -6.41
N LEU A 207 14.09 25.24 -6.56
CA LEU A 207 12.94 25.20 -7.45
C LEU A 207 11.70 25.57 -6.61
N ALA A 208 11.18 26.79 -6.77
CA ALA A 208 10.03 27.26 -5.99
C ALA A 208 8.89 26.25 -6.06
N GLY A 209 8.25 25.96 -4.93
CA GLY A 209 7.16 24.98 -4.81
C GLY A 209 7.52 23.52 -5.14
N HIS A 210 8.79 23.16 -5.36
CA HIS A 210 9.17 21.80 -5.75
C HIS A 210 10.24 21.19 -4.85
N GLY A 211 11.45 21.75 -4.81
CA GLY A 211 12.55 21.16 -4.07
C GLY A 211 13.90 21.77 -4.42
N VAL A 212 14.97 20.96 -4.27
CA VAL A 212 16.33 21.40 -4.51
C VAL A 212 17.03 20.50 -5.52
N ILE A 213 17.90 21.11 -6.33
CA ILE A 213 18.82 20.38 -7.18
C ILE A 213 20.24 20.92 -6.97
N ASN A 214 21.19 20.03 -6.74
CA ASN A 214 22.59 20.37 -6.50
C ASN A 214 23.52 19.46 -7.30
N TRP A 215 24.76 19.89 -7.46
CA TRP A 215 25.70 19.22 -8.35
C TRP A 215 27.14 19.32 -7.89
N ALA A 216 27.93 18.28 -8.22
CA ALA A 216 29.36 18.22 -7.95
C ALA A 216 30.09 17.34 -8.98
N ASN A 217 31.43 17.43 -9.01
CA ASN A 217 32.25 16.58 -9.88
C ASN A 217 32.72 15.29 -9.20
N ASP A 218 32.56 15.21 -7.87
CA ASP A 218 32.84 14.02 -7.06
C ASP A 218 31.56 13.45 -6.44
N ASN A 219 31.51 12.12 -6.29
CA ASN A 219 30.33 11.41 -5.81
C ASN A 219 30.04 11.74 -4.33
N LYS A 220 31.08 11.75 -3.50
CA LYS A 220 30.98 12.05 -2.07
C LYS A 220 30.69 13.53 -1.86
N GLU A 221 31.36 14.41 -2.60
CA GLU A 221 31.10 15.85 -2.56
C GLU A 221 29.63 16.18 -2.88
N CYS A 222 29.02 15.49 -3.84
CA CYS A 222 27.60 15.67 -4.17
C CYS A 222 26.69 15.30 -3.00
N TYR A 223 26.96 14.15 -2.35
CA TYR A 223 26.24 13.71 -1.16
C TYR A 223 26.39 14.69 0.01
N ASP A 224 27.64 15.05 0.31
CA ASP A 224 28.03 15.99 1.36
C ASP A 224 27.33 17.34 1.20
N LEU A 225 27.26 17.84 -0.04
CA LEU A 225 26.58 19.07 -0.39
C LEU A 225 25.06 18.97 -0.22
N SER A 226 24.45 17.84 -0.63
CA SER A 226 23.02 17.59 -0.43
C SER A 226 22.66 17.70 1.06
N LEU A 227 23.45 17.09 1.95
CA LEU A 227 23.22 17.19 3.39
C LEU A 227 23.43 18.60 3.94
N ASP A 228 24.50 19.30 3.55
CA ASP A 228 24.78 20.68 4.01
C ASP A 228 23.63 21.64 3.68
N ILE A 229 23.10 21.54 2.46
CA ILE A 229 21.96 22.35 2.01
C ILE A 229 20.74 22.11 2.90
N ILE A 230 20.42 20.84 3.18
CA ILE A 230 19.25 20.43 3.96
C ILE A 230 19.39 20.87 5.42
N GLU A 231 20.58 20.66 5.99
CA GLU A 231 20.92 21.03 7.37
C GLU A 231 20.83 22.54 7.59
N LYS A 232 21.32 23.37 6.65
CA LYS A 232 21.21 24.83 6.72
C LYS A 232 19.75 25.30 6.79
N ALA A 233 18.87 24.75 5.95
CA ALA A 233 17.44 25.05 6.02
C ALA A 233 16.81 24.58 7.33
N ALA A 234 17.11 23.34 7.75
CA ALA A 234 16.53 22.76 8.95
C ALA A 234 16.90 23.55 10.22
N ARG A 235 18.16 23.95 10.36
CA ARG A 235 18.61 24.82 11.47
C ARG A 235 17.93 26.19 11.44
N TYR A 236 17.81 26.79 10.26
CA TYR A 236 17.12 28.07 10.13
C TYR A 236 15.64 27.96 10.55
N ILE A 237 14.96 26.87 10.19
CA ILE A 237 13.59 26.59 10.65
C ILE A 237 13.55 26.38 12.16
N GLU A 238 14.44 25.56 12.72
CA GLU A 238 14.54 25.31 14.17
C GLU A 238 14.72 26.60 14.97
N GLU A 239 15.57 27.52 14.52
CA GLU A 239 15.80 28.83 15.15
C GLU A 239 14.56 29.74 15.16
N HIS A 240 13.60 29.50 14.26
CA HIS A 240 12.38 30.29 14.12
C HIS A 240 11.11 29.52 14.52
N ASP A 241 11.22 28.27 14.97
CA ASP A 241 10.07 27.47 15.37
C ASP A 241 9.38 28.12 16.59
N LYS A 242 8.08 28.36 16.47
CA LYS A 242 7.24 28.99 17.50
C LYS A 242 6.68 27.95 18.48
N GLY A 243 7.18 26.71 18.43
CA GLY A 243 6.73 25.61 19.28
C GLY A 243 5.26 25.25 19.04
N GLU A 244 4.46 25.24 20.09
CA GLU A 244 3.00 25.00 20.00
C GLU A 244 2.28 26.08 19.17
N MET A 245 2.85 27.29 19.10
CA MET A 245 2.22 28.42 18.40
C MET A 245 2.46 28.41 16.89
N THR A 246 3.26 27.48 16.35
CA THR A 246 3.57 27.43 14.91
C THR A 246 2.33 27.15 14.05
N PHE A 247 1.36 26.42 14.61
CA PHE A 247 0.03 26.24 14.00
C PHE A 247 -1.09 26.94 14.80
N GLY A 248 -0.77 28.10 15.38
CA GLY A 248 -1.75 28.93 16.08
C GLY A 248 -2.13 28.40 17.48
N GLY A 249 -1.42 27.40 18.01
CA GLY A 249 -1.70 26.78 19.30
C GLY A 249 -2.63 25.57 19.21
N GLN A 250 -2.70 24.82 20.31
CA GLN A 250 -3.59 23.68 20.45
C GLN A 250 -5.05 24.12 20.63
N LYS A 251 -5.93 23.68 19.74
CA LYS A 251 -7.40 23.85 19.80
C LYS A 251 -8.07 22.68 20.54
N TYR A 252 -7.61 21.45 20.33
CA TYR A 252 -8.20 20.24 20.89
C TYR A 252 -7.17 19.35 21.60
N ALA A 253 -7.58 18.61 22.63
CA ALA A 253 -6.73 17.61 23.26
C ALA A 253 -6.66 16.30 22.45
N THR A 254 -5.48 15.70 22.39
CA THR A 254 -5.32 14.31 21.91
C THR A 254 -6.08 13.36 22.84
N LEU A 255 -6.96 12.53 22.29
CA LEU A 255 -7.63 11.48 23.07
C LEU A 255 -6.61 10.42 23.49
N ALA A 256 -6.84 9.77 24.63
CA ALA A 256 -6.06 8.60 25.03
C ALA A 256 -6.14 7.49 23.98
N GLU A 257 -5.08 6.69 23.84
CA GLU A 257 -4.94 5.70 22.76
C GLU A 257 -6.10 4.69 22.70
N ASP A 258 -6.53 4.18 23.86
CA ASP A 258 -7.66 3.27 23.97
C ASP A 258 -8.97 3.90 23.45
N LYS A 259 -9.19 5.18 23.75
CA LYS A 259 -10.33 5.94 23.24
C LYS A 259 -10.23 6.20 21.74
N ARG A 260 -9.04 6.55 21.23
CA ARG A 260 -8.84 6.73 19.77
C ARG A 260 -9.13 5.45 19.02
N HIS A 261 -8.62 4.31 19.50
CA HIS A 261 -8.84 3.01 18.87
C HIS A 261 -10.32 2.60 18.94
N ALA A 262 -11.03 2.92 20.03
CA ALA A 262 -12.47 2.70 20.11
C ALA A 262 -13.24 3.54 19.08
N VAL A 263 -12.92 4.83 18.94
CA VAL A 263 -13.53 5.69 17.89
C VAL A 263 -13.20 5.15 16.50
N LEU A 264 -11.95 4.80 16.23
CA LEU A 264 -11.52 4.27 14.94
C LEU A 264 -12.20 2.94 14.59
N ALA A 265 -12.31 2.00 15.54
CA ALA A 265 -12.99 0.72 15.33
C ALA A 265 -14.45 0.91 14.92
N GLU A 266 -15.12 1.94 15.44
CA GLU A 266 -16.50 2.26 15.11
C GLU A 266 -16.65 3.06 13.79
N VAL A 267 -15.72 3.99 13.52
CA VAL A 267 -15.83 4.95 12.41
C VAL A 267 -15.22 4.44 11.12
N LEU A 268 -14.13 3.67 11.17
CA LEU A 268 -13.41 3.26 9.96
C LEU A 268 -14.27 2.47 8.95
N PRO A 269 -15.08 1.48 9.35
CA PRO A 269 -15.91 0.74 8.39
C PRO A 269 -16.92 1.67 7.71
N PHE A 270 -17.53 2.56 8.49
CA PHE A 270 -18.47 3.57 7.99
C PHE A 270 -17.80 4.54 7.01
N LEU A 271 -16.65 5.10 7.39
CA LEU A 271 -15.89 6.02 6.55
C LEU A 271 -15.41 5.34 5.27
N ARG A 272 -14.91 4.10 5.35
CA ARG A 272 -14.54 3.28 4.20
C ARG A 272 -15.72 3.16 3.23
N GLY A 273 -16.92 2.92 3.74
CA GLY A 273 -18.17 2.92 2.98
C GLY A 273 -18.39 4.21 2.18
N LEU A 274 -18.30 5.36 2.85
CA LEU A 274 -18.51 6.68 2.24
C LEU A 274 -17.51 6.98 1.11
N VAL A 275 -16.23 6.64 1.30
CA VAL A 275 -15.18 6.91 0.32
C VAL A 275 -15.11 5.87 -0.79
N SER A 276 -15.67 4.66 -0.58
CA SER A 276 -15.60 3.54 -1.54
C SER A 276 -16.74 3.51 -2.57
N GLY A 277 -17.46 4.62 -2.76
CA GLY A 277 -18.64 4.67 -3.64
C GLY A 277 -18.36 4.37 -5.12
N GLU A 278 -17.17 4.72 -5.61
CA GLU A 278 -16.76 4.49 -7.02
C GLU A 278 -15.93 3.21 -7.16
N LYS A 279 -14.90 3.07 -6.33
CA LYS A 279 -14.07 1.87 -6.16
C LYS A 279 -13.77 1.68 -4.68
N LYS A 280 -13.61 0.43 -4.26
CA LYS A 280 -13.17 0.10 -2.90
C LYS A 280 -11.78 0.68 -2.61
N LEU A 281 -11.59 1.12 -1.38
CA LEU A 281 -10.32 1.64 -0.88
C LEU A 281 -9.86 0.87 0.36
N ILE A 282 -8.55 0.85 0.55
CA ILE A 282 -7.85 0.26 1.70
C ILE A 282 -7.29 1.41 2.54
N GLY A 283 -7.50 1.34 3.85
CA GLY A 283 -7.15 2.39 4.80
C GLY A 283 -5.79 2.20 5.46
N THR A 284 -5.17 3.32 5.82
CA THR A 284 -4.05 3.42 6.75
C THR A 284 -4.34 4.53 7.76
N VAL A 285 -4.40 4.16 9.03
CA VAL A 285 -4.42 5.07 10.18
C VAL A 285 -3.00 5.52 10.54
N GLN A 286 -2.83 6.82 10.77
CA GLN A 286 -1.61 7.46 11.31
C GLN A 286 -1.98 8.33 12.53
N GLU A 287 -1.33 8.07 13.66
CA GLU A 287 -1.56 8.69 14.97
C GLU A 287 -0.23 9.12 15.63
N ASP A 288 0.76 9.54 14.85
CA ASP A 288 2.02 10.05 15.40
C ASP A 288 1.90 11.50 15.90
N ASP A 289 2.92 11.96 16.61
CA ASP A 289 2.93 13.30 17.20
C ASP A 289 2.83 14.41 16.15
N THR A 290 3.39 14.21 14.96
CA THR A 290 3.29 15.17 13.84
C THR A 290 1.84 15.38 13.43
N ILE A 291 1.12 14.31 13.14
CA ILE A 291 -0.28 14.38 12.72
C ILE A 291 -1.17 14.82 13.87
N LEU A 292 -0.98 14.29 15.08
CA LEU A 292 -1.79 14.65 16.24
C LEU A 292 -1.62 16.13 16.60
N ARG A 293 -0.39 16.66 16.55
CA ARG A 293 -0.14 18.10 16.73
C ARG A 293 -0.87 18.93 15.68
N PHE A 294 -0.83 18.50 14.42
CA PHE A 294 -1.51 19.21 13.33
C PHE A 294 -3.02 19.19 13.49
N VAL A 295 -3.68 18.02 13.51
CA VAL A 295 -5.16 17.94 13.50
C VAL A 295 -5.82 18.62 14.70
N ASN A 296 -5.09 18.76 15.79
CA ASN A 296 -5.52 19.42 17.01
C ASN A 296 -5.21 20.92 17.07
N SER A 297 -4.55 21.49 16.07
CA SER A 297 -4.14 22.89 16.07
C SER A 297 -5.25 23.84 15.60
N ALA A 298 -5.12 25.13 15.94
CA ALA A 298 -6.05 26.17 15.52
C ALA A 298 -6.01 26.42 14.00
N ASP A 299 -4.83 26.30 13.37
CA ASP A 299 -4.63 26.55 11.94
C ASP A 299 -4.92 25.35 11.03
N ALA A 300 -5.13 24.15 11.57
CA ALA A 300 -5.37 22.95 10.75
C ALA A 300 -6.51 23.09 9.72
N PRO A 301 -7.69 23.67 10.03
CA PRO A 301 -8.73 23.85 9.02
C PRO A 301 -8.26 24.71 7.83
N ARG A 302 -7.52 25.79 8.09
CA ARG A 302 -7.00 26.71 7.07
C ARG A 302 -5.94 26.02 6.21
N LEU A 303 -4.94 25.40 6.85
CA LEU A 303 -3.83 24.74 6.16
C LEU A 303 -4.28 23.49 5.40
N ALA A 304 -5.24 22.74 5.95
CA ALA A 304 -5.87 21.62 5.26
C ALA A 304 -6.63 22.09 4.00
N ASP A 305 -7.31 23.25 4.03
CA ASP A 305 -8.03 23.77 2.87
C ASP A 305 -7.09 24.27 1.75
N LEU A 306 -5.91 24.80 2.11
CA LEU A 306 -4.87 25.19 1.15
C LEU A 306 -4.31 23.99 0.38
N GLY A 307 -4.24 22.81 1.01
CA GLY A 307 -3.73 21.60 0.38
C GLY A 307 -2.20 21.53 0.38
N THR A 308 -1.63 20.70 -0.51
CA THR A 308 -0.18 20.45 -0.57
C THR A 308 0.50 21.39 -1.57
N SER A 309 1.83 21.58 -1.45
CA SER A 309 2.59 22.50 -2.30
C SER A 309 3.43 21.81 -3.37
N CYS A 310 3.77 20.53 -3.19
CA CYS A 310 4.66 19.80 -4.09
C CYS A 310 3.90 19.00 -5.18
N PRO A 311 4.34 19.02 -6.45
CA PRO A 311 3.76 18.23 -7.54
C PRO A 311 3.54 16.74 -7.23
N ASP A 312 4.50 16.09 -6.59
CA ASP A 312 4.44 14.66 -6.28
C ASP A 312 3.34 14.33 -5.25
N HIS A 313 2.97 15.30 -4.43
CA HIS A 313 1.92 15.12 -3.42
C HIS A 313 0.55 14.99 -4.09
N PHE A 314 0.22 15.85 -5.07
CA PHE A 314 -1.11 15.86 -5.71
C PHE A 314 -1.50 14.52 -6.34
N LEU A 315 -0.54 13.79 -6.91
CA LEU A 315 -0.80 12.48 -7.53
C LEU A 315 -1.27 11.42 -6.51
N ARG A 316 -1.02 11.63 -5.21
CA ARG A 316 -1.32 10.67 -4.13
C ARG A 316 -2.33 11.20 -3.11
N THR A 317 -2.22 12.48 -2.76
CA THR A 317 -3.02 13.16 -1.73
C THR A 317 -4.19 13.94 -2.29
N LYS A 318 -4.27 14.05 -3.63
CA LYS A 318 -5.16 14.99 -4.34
C LYS A 318 -4.88 16.43 -3.95
N ILE A 319 -5.74 17.34 -4.40
CA ILE A 319 -5.57 18.78 -4.18
C ILE A 319 -5.61 19.19 -2.70
N LYS A 320 -6.43 18.53 -1.88
CA LYS A 320 -6.53 18.77 -0.43
C LYS A 320 -7.09 17.55 0.33
N PRO A 321 -6.83 17.41 1.64
CA PRO A 321 -7.51 16.46 2.52
C PRO A 321 -8.96 16.88 2.85
N LEU A 322 -9.70 15.99 3.50
CA LEU A 322 -10.91 16.33 4.25
C LEU A 322 -10.56 16.54 5.73
N TYR A 323 -10.66 17.77 6.23
CA TYR A 323 -10.65 18.05 7.67
C TYR A 323 -12.06 18.01 8.23
N VAL A 324 -12.26 17.30 9.34
CA VAL A 324 -13.56 17.18 10.00
C VAL A 324 -13.53 18.01 11.28
N ASP A 325 -14.30 19.11 11.35
CA ASP A 325 -14.38 19.96 12.54
C ASP A 325 -15.26 19.33 13.63
N TRP A 326 -14.79 18.20 14.15
CA TRP A 326 -15.37 17.45 15.26
C TRP A 326 -14.67 17.83 16.57
N ASN A 327 -15.43 18.07 17.64
CA ASN A 327 -14.87 18.35 18.95
C ASN A 327 -14.79 17.07 19.80
N PRO A 328 -13.59 16.49 20.01
CA PRO A 328 -13.42 15.22 20.73
C PRO A 328 -13.83 15.26 22.21
N GLU A 329 -14.00 16.45 22.80
CA GLU A 329 -14.34 16.61 24.21
C GLU A 329 -15.85 16.67 24.47
N THR A 330 -16.64 17.10 23.48
CA THR A 330 -18.07 17.41 23.66
C THR A 330 -19.00 16.73 22.65
N ASP A 331 -18.51 16.40 21.45
CA ASP A 331 -19.30 15.76 20.42
C ASP A 331 -19.27 14.23 20.54
N SER A 332 -20.36 13.56 20.16
CA SER A 332 -20.41 12.10 20.13
C SER A 332 -19.81 11.52 18.83
N VAL A 333 -19.59 10.20 18.80
CA VAL A 333 -19.13 9.49 17.59
C VAL A 333 -20.20 9.50 16.49
N GLU A 334 -21.49 9.51 16.85
CA GLU A 334 -22.58 9.71 15.89
C GLU A 334 -22.49 11.07 15.23
N LYS A 335 -22.14 12.13 15.98
CA LYS A 335 -21.92 13.44 15.40
C LYS A 335 -20.73 13.45 14.43
N LEU A 336 -19.65 12.73 14.76
CA LEU A 336 -18.53 12.53 13.83
C LEU A 336 -18.98 11.84 12.53
N LYS A 337 -19.85 10.82 12.60
CA LYS A 337 -20.40 10.13 11.41
C LYS A 337 -21.26 11.07 10.54
N GLU A 338 -22.06 11.94 11.15
CA GLU A 338 -22.81 12.98 10.43
C GLU A 338 -21.87 13.93 9.68
N LEU A 339 -20.88 14.48 10.39
CA LEU A 339 -19.89 15.42 9.83
C LEU A 339 -19.06 14.76 8.71
N LEU A 340 -18.71 13.48 8.84
CA LEU A 340 -18.04 12.73 7.77
C LEU A 340 -18.92 12.55 6.54
N THR A 341 -20.23 12.30 6.73
CA THR A 341 -21.18 12.15 5.61
C THR A 341 -21.29 13.47 4.83
N GLU A 342 -21.50 14.57 5.55
CA GLU A 342 -21.59 15.91 4.96
C GLU A 342 -20.26 16.33 4.33
N GLY A 343 -19.15 16.10 5.03
CA GLY A 343 -17.80 16.43 4.59
C GLY A 343 -17.38 15.67 3.33
N VAL A 344 -17.62 14.36 3.26
CA VAL A 344 -17.33 13.56 2.05
C VAL A 344 -18.21 14.00 0.89
N ALA A 345 -19.51 14.29 1.11
CA ALA A 345 -20.39 14.77 0.06
C ALA A 345 -19.93 16.13 -0.48
N LYS A 346 -19.58 17.07 0.42
CA LYS A 346 -19.03 18.38 0.06
C LYS A 346 -17.71 18.24 -0.69
N TYR A 347 -16.79 17.41 -0.21
CA TYR A 347 -15.50 17.17 -0.85
C TYR A 347 -15.68 16.71 -2.31
N LYS A 348 -16.59 15.77 -2.56
CA LYS A 348 -16.87 15.27 -3.92
C LYS A 348 -17.40 16.39 -4.82
N ALA A 349 -18.29 17.24 -4.31
CA ALA A 349 -18.82 18.39 -5.04
C ALA A 349 -17.72 19.42 -5.35
N ASP A 350 -16.93 19.80 -4.34
CA ASP A 350 -15.81 20.74 -4.48
C ASP A 350 -14.76 20.22 -5.49
N TYR A 351 -14.47 18.91 -5.48
CA TYR A 351 -13.52 18.30 -6.41
C TYR A 351 -14.07 18.29 -7.86
N SER A 352 -15.36 18.05 -8.06
CA SER A 352 -16.00 18.18 -9.38
C SER A 352 -16.03 19.64 -9.86
N GLU A 353 -16.28 20.61 -8.98
CA GLU A 353 -16.21 22.03 -9.34
C GLU A 353 -14.79 22.44 -9.74
N TYR A 354 -13.78 22.00 -8.97
CA TYR A 354 -12.37 22.19 -9.31
C TYR A 354 -12.04 21.62 -10.69
N TYR A 355 -12.47 20.38 -10.99
CA TYR A 355 -12.25 19.77 -12.29
C TYR A 355 -12.90 20.59 -13.41
N GLU A 356 -14.17 20.98 -13.27
CA GLU A 356 -14.88 21.76 -14.30
C GLU A 356 -14.28 23.15 -14.51
N LYS A 357 -13.75 23.77 -13.46
CA LYS A 357 -13.13 25.10 -13.51
C LYS A 357 -11.76 25.08 -14.20
N CYS A 358 -10.97 24.02 -14.01
CA CYS A 358 -9.58 23.95 -14.45
C CYS A 358 -9.35 23.09 -15.70
N LYS A 359 -10.33 22.28 -16.13
CA LYS A 359 -10.16 21.42 -17.31
C LYS A 359 -9.93 22.20 -18.59
N HIS A 360 -9.13 21.59 -19.46
CA HIS A 360 -8.94 21.96 -20.85
C HIS A 360 -9.82 21.08 -21.74
N ASP A 361 -10.01 21.48 -22.99
CA ASP A 361 -10.83 20.73 -23.97
C ASP A 361 -10.33 19.28 -24.20
N ASN A 362 -9.03 19.03 -23.98
CA ASN A 362 -8.39 17.73 -24.14
C ASN A 362 -8.13 16.99 -22.80
N SER A 363 -8.64 17.48 -21.67
CA SER A 363 -8.39 16.84 -20.37
C SER A 363 -9.01 15.44 -20.26
N PRO A 364 -8.33 14.47 -19.61
CA PRO A 364 -8.91 13.17 -19.27
C PRO A 364 -10.18 13.29 -18.43
N ALA A 365 -10.98 12.22 -18.38
CA ALA A 365 -12.17 12.16 -17.53
C ALA A 365 -11.82 12.38 -16.05
N GLN A 366 -12.75 13.00 -15.31
CA GLN A 366 -12.59 13.25 -13.88
C GLN A 366 -12.21 11.95 -13.14
N ARG A 367 -11.17 12.02 -12.31
CA ARG A 367 -10.78 10.94 -11.42
C ARG A 367 -11.82 10.76 -10.32
N ALA A 368 -11.75 9.62 -9.62
CA ALA A 368 -12.62 9.36 -8.49
C ALA A 368 -12.60 10.54 -7.53
N SER A 369 -13.74 10.95 -7.01
CA SER A 369 -13.95 12.23 -6.32
C SER A 369 -13.83 12.13 -4.79
N SER A 370 -13.81 10.91 -4.22
CA SER A 370 -13.68 10.71 -2.77
C SER A 370 -12.35 11.23 -2.21
N PRO A 371 -12.30 11.75 -0.96
CA PRO A 371 -11.04 12.16 -0.35
C PRO A 371 -10.09 10.98 -0.17
N SER A 372 -8.79 11.19 -0.41
CA SER A 372 -7.75 10.20 -0.11
C SER A 372 -7.20 10.35 1.31
N ILE A 373 -7.45 11.48 1.98
CA ILE A 373 -7.02 11.75 3.35
C ILE A 373 -8.20 12.34 4.13
N CYS A 374 -8.44 11.81 5.33
CA CYS A 374 -9.40 12.34 6.29
C CYS A 374 -8.66 12.65 7.60
N LEU A 375 -8.80 13.88 8.10
CA LEU A 375 -8.18 14.37 9.32
C LEU A 375 -9.25 14.54 10.40
N ILE A 376 -9.04 13.90 11.54
CA ILE A 376 -10.01 13.83 12.64
C ILE A 376 -9.33 14.33 13.92
N PRO A 377 -9.74 15.50 14.46
CA PRO A 377 -9.23 16.01 15.72
C PRO A 377 -9.36 15.01 16.86
N GLY A 378 -8.40 15.02 17.78
CA GLY A 378 -8.29 14.07 18.88
C GLY A 378 -7.87 12.65 18.48
N VAL A 379 -7.96 12.28 17.20
CA VAL A 379 -7.74 10.91 16.70
C VAL A 379 -6.51 10.80 15.80
N GLY A 380 -6.41 11.58 14.73
CA GLY A 380 -5.30 11.51 13.78
C GLY A 380 -5.75 11.55 12.32
N MET A 381 -5.05 10.82 11.46
CA MET A 381 -5.27 10.78 10.02
C MET A 381 -5.67 9.38 9.54
N VAL A 382 -6.60 9.32 8.60
CA VAL A 382 -6.92 8.12 7.81
C VAL A 382 -6.63 8.40 6.34
N ALA A 383 -5.67 7.67 5.78
CA ALA A 383 -5.30 7.72 4.37
C ALA A 383 -5.89 6.51 3.61
N TRP A 384 -6.31 6.74 2.37
CA TRP A 384 -6.97 5.76 1.52
C TRP A 384 -6.21 5.56 0.21
N GLY A 385 -6.08 4.30 -0.22
CA GLY A 385 -5.45 3.96 -1.50
C GLY A 385 -6.01 2.67 -2.09
N LYS A 386 -5.57 2.30 -3.29
CA LYS A 386 -5.99 1.05 -3.94
C LYS A 386 -5.57 -0.22 -3.20
N ASN A 387 -4.48 -0.13 -2.45
CA ASN A 387 -3.92 -1.23 -1.68
C ASN A 387 -3.17 -0.65 -0.48
N LYS A 388 -2.75 -1.52 0.44
CA LYS A 388 -2.06 -1.11 1.64
C LYS A 388 -0.81 -0.27 1.36
N SER A 389 0.05 -0.70 0.42
CA SER A 389 1.22 0.08 0.02
C SER A 389 0.87 1.49 -0.42
N GLU A 390 -0.15 1.68 -1.25
CA GLU A 390 -0.56 2.99 -1.75
C GLU A 390 -1.15 3.86 -0.62
N SER A 391 -2.01 3.30 0.23
CA SER A 391 -2.58 4.04 1.37
C SER A 391 -1.51 4.50 2.37
N ARG A 392 -0.45 3.70 2.57
CA ARG A 392 0.71 4.07 3.41
C ARG A 392 1.55 5.17 2.76
N VAL A 393 1.79 5.08 1.45
CA VAL A 393 2.43 6.16 0.69
C VAL A 393 1.60 7.44 0.81
N THR A 394 0.28 7.39 0.64
CA THR A 394 -0.58 8.57 0.80
C THR A 394 -0.50 9.18 2.20
N ALA A 395 -0.47 8.36 3.26
CA ALA A 395 -0.27 8.83 4.62
C ALA A 395 1.10 9.50 4.82
N GLU A 396 2.16 8.86 4.32
CA GLU A 396 3.53 9.38 4.40
C GLU A 396 3.66 10.73 3.71
N PHE A 397 3.15 10.85 2.50
CA PHE A 397 3.18 12.08 1.72
C PHE A 397 2.49 13.24 2.43
N TYR A 398 1.33 12.98 3.07
CA TYR A 398 0.64 14.02 3.81
C TYR A 398 1.31 14.36 5.15
N ASN A 399 1.97 13.39 5.79
CA ASN A 399 2.81 13.64 6.96
C ASN A 399 3.96 14.60 6.62
N CYS A 400 4.65 14.36 5.50
CA CYS A 400 5.66 15.27 4.98
C CYS A 400 5.08 16.65 4.65
N ALA A 401 3.88 16.71 4.05
CA ALA A 401 3.21 17.98 3.79
C ALA A 401 2.93 18.78 5.07
N VAL A 402 2.54 18.11 6.16
CA VAL A 402 2.35 18.75 7.48
C VAL A 402 3.67 19.31 8.01
N GLU A 403 4.79 18.61 7.89
CA GLU A 403 6.10 19.13 8.31
C GLU A 403 6.57 20.31 7.43
N VAL A 404 6.30 20.27 6.13
CA VAL A 404 6.55 21.39 5.22
C VAL A 404 5.71 22.61 5.63
N MET A 405 4.42 22.42 5.91
CA MET A 405 3.54 23.49 6.42
C MET A 405 4.10 24.07 7.71
N ARG A 406 4.53 23.23 8.65
CA ARG A 406 5.12 23.67 9.93
C ARG A 406 6.37 24.50 9.69
N GLY A 407 7.29 24.01 8.85
CA GLY A 407 8.53 24.71 8.55
C GLY A 407 8.28 26.06 7.89
N ALA A 408 7.34 26.13 6.94
CA ALA A 408 6.97 27.36 6.27
C ALA A 408 6.31 28.37 7.25
N GLU A 409 5.37 27.92 8.09
CA GLU A 409 4.70 28.78 9.09
C GLU A 409 5.64 29.21 10.24
N ALA A 410 6.75 28.51 10.45
CA ALA A 410 7.80 28.93 11.38
C ALA A 410 8.58 30.14 10.83
N ILE A 411 8.99 30.08 9.56
CA ILE A 411 9.89 31.08 8.95
C ILE A 411 9.17 32.20 8.20
N ASP A 412 7.94 31.97 7.72
CA ASP A 412 7.11 32.88 6.94
C ASP A 412 5.63 32.42 6.93
N GLU A 413 4.93 32.52 5.78
CA GLU A 413 3.55 32.06 5.53
C GLU A 413 3.58 30.97 4.45
N TYR A 414 2.91 29.84 4.71
CA TYR A 414 2.80 28.72 3.76
C TYR A 414 1.97 29.11 2.53
N ALA A 415 2.50 28.80 1.35
CA ALA A 415 1.85 29.00 0.06
C ALA A 415 1.71 27.67 -0.68
N ALA A 416 0.47 27.29 -0.99
CA ALA A 416 0.16 26.16 -1.85
C ALA A 416 0.29 26.55 -3.34
N LEU A 417 0.38 25.54 -4.19
CA LEU A 417 0.43 25.73 -5.63
C LEU A 417 -0.94 26.23 -6.17
N PRO A 418 -0.98 27.13 -7.17
CA PRO A 418 -2.24 27.53 -7.79
C PRO A 418 -3.04 26.32 -8.32
N GLN A 419 -4.37 26.35 -8.17
CA GLN A 419 -5.25 25.23 -8.56
C GLN A 419 -5.04 24.79 -10.02
N GLN A 420 -4.86 25.73 -10.95
CA GLN A 420 -4.63 25.40 -12.36
C GLN A 420 -3.35 24.58 -12.56
N GLU A 421 -2.29 24.90 -11.83
CA GLU A 421 -1.03 24.17 -11.92
C GLU A 421 -1.13 22.78 -11.28
N ALA A 422 -1.82 22.67 -10.14
CA ALA A 422 -2.16 21.38 -9.55
C ALA A 422 -2.97 20.51 -10.53
N PHE A 423 -3.91 21.11 -11.27
CA PHE A 423 -4.72 20.41 -12.28
C PHE A 423 -3.87 19.93 -13.45
N ASP A 424 -3.01 20.79 -13.97
CA ASP A 424 -2.15 20.47 -15.13
C ASP A 424 -1.15 19.36 -14.80
N ILE A 425 -0.80 19.16 -13.52
CA ILE A 425 -0.02 18.01 -13.04
C ILE A 425 -0.91 16.78 -12.87
N GLU A 426 -2.03 16.91 -12.16
CA GLU A 426 -2.90 15.78 -11.83
C GLU A 426 -3.49 15.13 -13.10
N TYR A 427 -3.88 15.93 -14.09
CA TYR A 427 -4.54 15.48 -15.32
C TYR A 427 -3.60 15.50 -16.54
N TRP A 428 -2.29 15.47 -16.31
CA TRP A 428 -1.32 15.48 -17.41
C TRP A 428 -1.46 14.25 -18.32
N LEU A 429 -1.55 14.48 -19.63
CA LEU A 429 -1.75 13.42 -20.63
C LEU A 429 -0.65 12.36 -20.64
N LEU A 430 0.60 12.75 -20.36
CA LEU A 430 1.70 11.79 -20.27
C LEU A 430 1.55 10.86 -19.05
N GLU A 431 1.01 11.36 -17.94
CA GLU A 431 0.71 10.53 -16.77
C GLU A 431 -0.50 9.63 -17.03
N GLU A 432 -1.55 10.15 -17.68
CA GLU A 432 -2.70 9.36 -18.11
C GLU A 432 -2.30 8.21 -19.05
N ALA A 433 -1.40 8.46 -19.99
CA ALA A 433 -0.87 7.44 -20.89
C ALA A 433 -0.12 6.32 -20.14
N LYS A 434 0.50 6.61 -18.98
CA LYS A 434 1.10 5.58 -18.13
C LYS A 434 0.01 4.75 -17.44
N LEU A 435 -1.03 5.39 -16.90
CA LEU A 435 -2.14 4.72 -16.23
C LEU A 435 -2.91 3.78 -17.18
N GLN A 436 -3.15 4.21 -18.42
CA GLN A 436 -3.84 3.39 -19.43
C GLN A 436 -3.06 2.16 -19.89
N ARG A 437 -1.72 2.16 -19.73
CA ARG A 437 -0.85 1.01 -20.05
C ARG A 437 -0.77 0.01 -18.90
N MET A 438 -1.28 0.33 -17.71
CA MET A 438 -1.27 -0.60 -16.59
C MET A 438 -2.19 -1.80 -16.86
N PRO A 439 -1.81 -3.01 -16.42
CA PRO A 439 -2.68 -4.17 -16.52
C PRO A 439 -3.98 -3.94 -15.75
N LYS A 440 -5.05 -4.59 -16.20
CA LYS A 440 -6.33 -4.58 -15.49
C LYS A 440 -6.15 -5.09 -14.06
N GLU A 441 -6.84 -4.46 -13.11
CA GLU A 441 -6.86 -4.89 -11.71
C GLU A 441 -7.30 -6.36 -11.58
N ALA A 442 -6.65 -7.09 -10.69
CA ALA A 442 -6.99 -8.48 -10.39
C ALA A 442 -8.39 -8.58 -9.75
N PRO A 443 -9.07 -9.75 -9.83
CA PRO A 443 -10.46 -9.90 -9.40
C PRO A 443 -10.77 -9.54 -7.94
N LEU A 444 -9.81 -9.73 -7.02
CA LEU A 444 -9.94 -9.39 -5.60
C LEU A 444 -9.07 -8.19 -5.22
N ALA A 445 -8.59 -7.42 -6.19
CA ALA A 445 -7.89 -6.18 -5.90
C ALA A 445 -8.83 -5.25 -5.10
N ARG A 446 -8.30 -4.69 -4.00
CA ARG A 446 -9.02 -3.83 -3.04
C ARG A 446 -10.02 -4.57 -2.14
N ASP A 447 -10.08 -5.91 -2.17
CA ASP A 447 -10.87 -6.69 -1.21
C ASP A 447 -10.03 -7.08 0.01
N ILE A 448 -10.65 -6.97 1.18
CA ILE A 448 -10.12 -7.43 2.47
C ILE A 448 -10.78 -8.77 2.79
N VAL A 449 -9.97 -9.83 2.80
CA VAL A 449 -10.42 -11.22 2.95
C VAL A 449 -9.90 -11.81 4.25
N VAL A 450 -10.82 -12.15 5.15
CA VAL A 450 -10.50 -12.89 6.38
C VAL A 450 -10.62 -14.38 6.11
N VAL A 451 -9.52 -15.12 6.31
CA VAL A 451 -9.51 -16.58 6.20
C VAL A 451 -9.31 -17.16 7.60
N ILE A 452 -10.35 -17.79 8.15
CA ILE A 452 -10.33 -18.38 9.48
C ILE A 452 -10.06 -19.88 9.42
N GLY A 453 -9.04 -20.34 10.13
CA GLY A 453 -8.41 -21.65 9.95
C GLY A 453 -7.24 -21.60 8.95
N ALA A 454 -6.57 -20.44 8.83
CA ALA A 454 -5.53 -20.19 7.84
C ALA A 454 -4.15 -20.77 8.21
N GLY A 455 -3.98 -21.37 9.39
CA GLY A 455 -2.67 -21.84 9.84
C GLY A 455 -2.14 -23.04 9.05
N ASP A 456 -3.01 -23.85 8.45
CA ASP A 456 -2.64 -25.05 7.69
C ASP A 456 -3.69 -25.44 6.63
N GLY A 457 -3.38 -26.52 5.89
CA GLY A 457 -4.31 -27.21 5.00
C GLY A 457 -5.08 -26.31 4.04
N ILE A 458 -6.41 -26.47 4.01
CA ILE A 458 -7.31 -25.74 3.10
C ILE A 458 -7.27 -24.23 3.37
N GLY A 459 -7.21 -23.80 4.62
CA GLY A 459 -7.24 -22.38 4.95
C GLY A 459 -5.96 -21.68 4.53
N LYS A 460 -4.79 -22.29 4.78
CA LYS A 460 -3.52 -21.77 4.28
C LYS A 460 -3.55 -21.63 2.76
N GLU A 461 -3.91 -22.69 2.04
CA GLU A 461 -3.96 -22.65 0.58
C GLU A 461 -4.99 -21.63 0.05
N THR A 462 -6.11 -21.45 0.76
CA THR A 462 -7.10 -20.41 0.45
C THR A 462 -6.54 -19.01 0.62
N ALA A 463 -5.77 -18.75 1.69
CA ALA A 463 -5.10 -17.46 1.92
C ALA A 463 -4.13 -17.12 0.78
N PHE A 464 -3.31 -18.08 0.34
CA PHE A 464 -2.43 -17.92 -0.83
C PHE A 464 -3.23 -17.69 -2.12
N ARG A 465 -4.31 -18.44 -2.31
CA ARG A 465 -5.14 -18.35 -3.51
C ARG A 465 -5.79 -16.99 -3.69
N VAL A 466 -6.32 -16.38 -2.63
CA VAL A 466 -6.95 -15.06 -2.69
C VAL A 466 -5.92 -13.94 -2.75
N ALA A 467 -4.77 -14.07 -2.07
CA ALA A 467 -3.67 -13.12 -2.16
C ALA A 467 -3.12 -13.00 -3.60
N LYS A 468 -3.04 -14.13 -4.32
CA LYS A 468 -2.66 -14.17 -5.74
C LYS A 468 -3.55 -13.32 -6.64
N GLU A 469 -4.80 -13.05 -6.23
CA GLU A 469 -5.76 -12.23 -6.96
C GLU A 469 -5.86 -10.80 -6.42
N GLY A 470 -4.88 -10.38 -5.61
CA GLY A 470 -4.73 -9.00 -5.15
C GLY A 470 -5.44 -8.65 -3.84
N ALA A 471 -5.96 -9.65 -3.10
CA ALA A 471 -6.63 -9.43 -1.83
C ALA A 471 -5.65 -9.04 -0.71
N HIS A 472 -6.13 -8.21 0.23
CA HIS A 472 -5.52 -8.00 1.55
C HIS A 472 -6.00 -9.11 2.48
N VAL A 473 -5.09 -9.91 3.02
CA VAL A 473 -5.44 -11.16 3.67
C VAL A 473 -5.24 -11.10 5.18
N VAL A 474 -6.27 -11.48 5.93
CA VAL A 474 -6.18 -11.73 7.37
C VAL A 474 -6.13 -13.23 7.57
N CYS A 475 -4.94 -13.73 7.93
CA CYS A 475 -4.74 -15.12 8.30
C CYS A 475 -5.18 -15.27 9.75
N ALA A 476 -6.32 -15.90 10.00
CA ALA A 476 -6.85 -16.08 11.33
C ALA A 476 -6.87 -17.56 11.72
N ASP A 477 -6.46 -17.89 12.94
CA ASP A 477 -6.44 -19.27 13.44
C ASP A 477 -6.51 -19.31 14.96
N LEU A 478 -6.92 -20.44 15.55
CA LEU A 478 -6.81 -20.65 16.99
C LEU A 478 -5.33 -20.71 17.44
N ARG A 479 -4.44 -21.16 16.56
CA ARG A 479 -2.99 -21.15 16.77
C ARG A 479 -2.39 -19.90 16.14
N GLY A 480 -2.24 -18.84 16.93
CA GLY A 480 -1.71 -17.55 16.48
C GLY A 480 -0.37 -17.66 15.73
N GLU A 481 0.55 -18.51 16.19
CA GLU A 481 1.85 -18.73 15.55
C GLU A 481 1.73 -19.31 14.11
N ALA A 482 0.77 -20.20 13.88
CA ALA A 482 0.56 -20.79 12.55
C ALA A 482 -0.05 -19.77 11.58
N ALA A 483 -0.96 -18.92 12.08
CA ALA A 483 -1.49 -17.79 11.34
C ALA A 483 -0.38 -16.78 10.98
N GLN A 484 0.51 -16.46 11.94
CA GLN A 484 1.64 -15.56 11.73
C GLN A 484 2.58 -16.09 10.64
N LYS A 485 2.97 -17.36 10.71
CA LYS A 485 3.81 -17.98 9.69
C LYS A 485 3.21 -17.84 8.28
N THR A 486 1.89 -18.03 8.14
CA THR A 486 1.22 -17.89 6.85
C THR A 486 1.22 -16.44 6.35
N ALA A 487 0.97 -15.47 7.24
CA ALA A 487 1.02 -14.04 6.90
C ALA A 487 2.45 -13.60 6.51
N ASP A 488 3.48 -14.11 7.19
CA ASP A 488 4.88 -13.82 6.88
C ASP A 488 5.28 -14.38 5.51
N GLU A 489 4.88 -15.61 5.19
CA GLU A 489 5.12 -16.22 3.88
C GLU A 489 4.45 -15.40 2.75
N LEU A 490 3.21 -14.95 2.96
CA LEU A 490 2.53 -14.06 1.99
C LEU A 490 3.26 -12.73 1.85
N THR A 491 3.68 -12.12 2.96
CA THR A 491 4.42 -10.85 2.96
C THR A 491 5.78 -11.00 2.28
N ALA A 492 6.44 -12.16 2.42
CA ALA A 492 7.69 -12.45 1.72
C ALA A 492 7.51 -12.55 0.19
N ILE A 493 6.35 -13.06 -0.27
CA ILE A 493 6.03 -13.19 -1.70
C ILE A 493 5.64 -11.84 -2.32
N TYR A 494 4.78 -11.09 -1.66
CA TYR A 494 4.18 -9.86 -2.21
C TYR A 494 4.89 -8.57 -1.77
N GLY A 495 5.81 -8.68 -0.80
CA GLY A 495 6.49 -7.55 -0.18
C GLY A 495 5.61 -6.78 0.81
N GLN A 496 6.26 -5.99 1.67
CA GLN A 496 5.58 -5.05 2.58
C GLN A 496 4.92 -3.87 1.84
N GLY A 497 5.33 -3.61 0.59
CA GLY A 497 5.06 -2.36 -0.10
C GLY A 497 6.16 -1.33 0.16
N ILE A 498 6.05 -0.18 -0.49
CA ILE A 498 7.08 0.87 -0.45
C ILE A 498 6.81 1.96 0.60
N GLY A 499 5.55 2.23 0.94
CA GLY A 499 5.22 3.24 1.94
C GLY A 499 5.48 2.71 3.35
N VAL A 500 6.03 3.55 4.24
CA VAL A 500 6.37 3.11 5.60
C VAL A 500 5.43 3.62 6.69
N ALA A 501 4.59 4.61 6.39
CA ALA A 501 3.60 5.13 7.34
C ALA A 501 2.60 4.06 7.83
N GLY A 502 1.92 4.37 8.92
CA GLY A 502 0.92 3.56 9.61
C GLY A 502 1.27 3.38 11.09
N SER A 503 0.31 3.63 11.98
CA SER A 503 0.48 3.43 13.43
C SER A 503 -0.02 2.06 13.89
N GLY A 504 0.72 1.40 14.78
CA GLY A 504 0.36 0.07 15.29
C GLY A 504 0.15 -0.96 14.19
N ILE A 505 -0.97 -1.69 14.23
CA ILE A 505 -1.31 -2.70 13.22
C ILE A 505 -1.57 -2.10 11.83
N SER A 506 -1.85 -0.80 11.74
CA SER A 506 -2.02 -0.10 10.47
C SER A 506 -0.69 0.05 9.70
N GLY A 507 0.47 -0.16 10.31
CA GLY A 507 1.76 -0.23 9.61
C GLY A 507 1.99 -1.54 8.83
N CYS A 508 0.96 -2.39 8.69
CA CYS A 508 1.09 -3.70 8.06
C CYS A 508 1.25 -3.66 6.54
N GLY A 509 1.58 -4.83 5.98
CA GLY A 509 1.67 -5.07 4.53
C GLY A 509 0.37 -5.65 3.96
N PRO A 510 0.45 -6.48 2.91
CA PRO A 510 -0.73 -7.09 2.29
C PRO A 510 -1.37 -8.20 3.12
N ALA A 511 -0.68 -8.71 4.16
CA ALA A 511 -1.19 -9.75 5.04
C ALA A 511 -0.95 -9.43 6.53
N ILE A 512 -1.89 -9.84 7.39
CA ILE A 512 -1.73 -9.84 8.85
C ILE A 512 -2.18 -11.17 9.43
N ALA A 513 -1.75 -11.45 10.66
CA ALA A 513 -2.24 -12.59 11.42
C ALA A 513 -3.13 -12.17 12.59
N ALA A 514 -4.08 -13.04 12.93
CA ALA A 514 -4.92 -12.87 14.10
C ALA A 514 -5.19 -14.22 14.79
N GLU A 515 -4.94 -14.28 16.10
CA GLU A 515 -5.42 -15.40 16.92
C GLU A 515 -6.93 -15.23 17.17
N VAL A 516 -7.71 -16.28 16.90
CA VAL A 516 -9.16 -16.26 17.11
C VAL A 516 -9.71 -17.62 17.55
N ASN A 517 -10.50 -17.60 18.62
CA ASN A 517 -11.38 -18.69 18.98
C ASN A 517 -12.80 -18.36 18.51
N ILE A 518 -13.24 -18.96 17.40
CA ILE A 518 -14.57 -18.68 16.83
C ILE A 518 -15.74 -19.10 17.70
N THR A 519 -15.52 -19.92 18.74
CA THR A 519 -16.58 -20.29 19.69
C THR A 519 -16.83 -19.21 20.75
N ASP A 520 -15.93 -18.22 20.85
CA ASP A 520 -16.01 -17.06 21.70
C ASP A 520 -16.29 -15.78 20.88
N ARG A 521 -17.41 -15.14 21.16
CA ARG A 521 -17.85 -13.94 20.46
C ARG A 521 -16.90 -12.76 20.66
N GLU A 522 -16.33 -12.63 21.86
CA GLU A 522 -15.42 -11.53 22.16
C GLU A 522 -14.09 -11.68 21.42
N SER A 523 -13.59 -12.92 21.31
CA SER A 523 -12.42 -13.24 20.48
C SER A 523 -12.64 -12.85 19.01
N VAL A 524 -13.82 -13.13 18.46
CA VAL A 524 -14.17 -12.76 17.07
C VAL A 524 -14.26 -11.23 16.89
N LYS A 525 -14.86 -10.51 17.86
CA LYS A 525 -14.91 -9.03 17.83
C LYS A 525 -13.51 -8.42 17.79
N LYS A 526 -12.62 -8.85 18.68
CA LYS A 526 -11.22 -8.38 18.72
C LYS A 526 -10.45 -8.67 17.44
N MET A 527 -10.69 -9.82 16.80
CA MET A 527 -10.13 -10.10 15.48
C MET A 527 -10.62 -9.06 14.47
N PHE A 528 -11.92 -8.78 14.41
CA PHE A 528 -12.49 -7.80 13.48
C PHE A 528 -12.09 -6.35 13.75
N GLU A 529 -11.88 -5.96 15.01
CA GLU A 529 -11.28 -4.67 15.39
C GLU A 529 -9.87 -4.54 14.81
N LYS A 530 -9.03 -5.58 14.94
CA LYS A 530 -7.70 -5.62 14.32
C LYS A 530 -7.77 -5.45 12.80
N VAL A 531 -8.71 -6.13 12.13
CA VAL A 531 -8.88 -5.99 10.66
C VAL A 531 -9.28 -4.56 10.29
N THR A 532 -10.17 -3.98 11.08
CA THR A 532 -10.66 -2.61 10.89
C THR A 532 -9.55 -1.59 11.04
N LEU A 533 -8.72 -1.68 12.09
CA LEU A 533 -7.57 -0.81 12.27
C LEU A 533 -6.49 -1.02 11.20
N ALA A 534 -6.30 -2.25 10.73
CA ALA A 534 -5.31 -2.57 9.71
C ALA A 534 -5.67 -2.05 8.31
N TYR A 535 -6.93 -2.18 7.89
CA TYR A 535 -7.34 -1.97 6.50
C TYR A 535 -8.58 -1.09 6.30
N GLY A 536 -9.25 -0.70 7.38
CA GLY A 536 -10.43 0.16 7.39
C GLY A 536 -11.78 -0.57 7.31
N GLY A 537 -11.83 -1.90 7.21
CA GLY A 537 -13.09 -2.66 7.14
C GLY A 537 -12.91 -4.10 6.67
N ILE A 538 -13.98 -4.75 6.19
CA ILE A 538 -13.96 -6.14 5.70
C ILE A 538 -14.79 -6.34 4.43
N ASP A 539 -14.40 -7.24 3.55
CA ASP A 539 -15.20 -7.55 2.36
C ASP A 539 -15.68 -9.00 2.35
N LYS A 540 -14.80 -9.94 2.66
CA LYS A 540 -15.09 -11.37 2.53
C LYS A 540 -14.59 -12.11 3.77
N VAL A 541 -15.34 -13.12 4.18
CA VAL A 541 -14.93 -14.04 5.25
C VAL A 541 -15.05 -15.47 4.76
N ILE A 542 -13.98 -16.24 4.92
CA ILE A 542 -13.93 -17.66 4.56
C ILE A 542 -13.57 -18.44 5.82
N VAL A 543 -14.50 -19.25 6.31
CA VAL A 543 -14.30 -20.10 7.48
C VAL A 543 -13.96 -21.51 7.02
N THR A 544 -12.68 -21.86 7.11
CA THR A 544 -12.17 -23.22 6.88
C THR A 544 -12.01 -24.01 8.18
N ALA A 545 -12.00 -23.32 9.33
CA ALA A 545 -11.97 -23.93 10.65
C ALA A 545 -13.11 -24.94 10.84
N GLY A 546 -12.75 -26.12 11.33
CA GLY A 546 -13.69 -27.20 11.64
C GLY A 546 -12.98 -28.32 12.39
N VAL A 547 -13.74 -29.10 13.16
CA VAL A 547 -13.19 -30.20 13.97
C VAL A 547 -13.91 -31.50 13.67
N PHE A 548 -13.13 -32.58 13.55
CA PHE A 548 -13.59 -33.96 13.58
C PHE A 548 -12.97 -34.64 14.79
N LEU A 549 -13.79 -35.15 15.71
CA LEU A 549 -13.35 -35.90 16.89
C LEU A 549 -13.79 -37.36 16.73
N ALA A 550 -12.83 -38.29 16.76
CA ALA A 550 -13.14 -39.72 16.77
C ALA A 550 -13.66 -40.16 18.15
N PRO A 551 -14.54 -41.17 18.24
CA PRO A 551 -15.02 -41.69 19.53
C PRO A 551 -13.87 -42.03 20.49
N GLY A 552 -13.92 -41.48 21.72
CA GLY A 552 -12.89 -41.66 22.75
C GLY A 552 -11.61 -40.84 22.59
N GLN A 553 -11.47 -40.03 21.53
CA GLN A 553 -10.33 -39.13 21.34
C GLN A 553 -10.14 -38.19 22.53
N ALA A 554 -8.88 -38.06 22.98
CA ALA A 554 -8.47 -37.25 24.13
C ALA A 554 -9.21 -37.57 25.45
N GLY A 555 -9.75 -38.79 25.59
CA GLY A 555 -10.49 -39.20 26.78
C GLY A 555 -11.87 -38.55 26.94
N MET A 556 -12.37 -37.85 25.91
CA MET A 556 -13.67 -37.19 25.95
C MET A 556 -14.83 -38.20 25.87
N SER A 557 -15.91 -37.92 26.60
CA SER A 557 -17.18 -38.65 26.44
C SER A 557 -17.82 -38.33 25.08
N ASN A 558 -18.75 -39.19 24.62
CA ASN A 558 -19.49 -38.94 23.39
C ASN A 558 -20.26 -37.60 23.43
N ASP A 559 -20.82 -37.25 24.58
CA ASP A 559 -21.57 -35.98 24.76
C ASP A 559 -20.62 -34.78 24.64
N GLN A 560 -19.44 -34.83 25.26
CA GLN A 560 -18.43 -33.77 25.13
C GLN A 560 -17.96 -33.61 23.68
N GLN A 561 -17.77 -34.70 22.96
CA GLN A 561 -17.41 -34.66 21.53
C GLN A 561 -18.52 -34.06 20.68
N PHE A 562 -19.78 -34.34 21.02
CA PHE A 562 -20.95 -33.76 20.38
C PHE A 562 -21.00 -32.24 20.59
N ASP A 563 -20.85 -31.79 21.84
CA ASP A 563 -20.84 -30.38 22.22
C ASP A 563 -19.74 -29.60 21.50
N VAL A 564 -18.50 -30.12 21.49
CA VAL A 564 -17.38 -29.46 20.81
C VAL A 564 -17.60 -29.42 19.29
N SER A 565 -18.12 -30.50 18.70
CA SER A 565 -18.41 -30.55 17.26
C SER A 565 -19.43 -29.47 16.86
N PHE A 566 -20.51 -29.30 17.63
CA PHE A 566 -21.51 -28.26 17.38
C PHE A 566 -21.00 -26.86 17.69
N ALA A 567 -20.22 -26.69 18.76
CA ALA A 567 -19.64 -25.40 19.12
C ALA A 567 -18.75 -24.86 17.99
N VAL A 568 -17.87 -25.69 17.43
CA VAL A 568 -16.94 -25.27 16.37
C VAL A 568 -17.63 -25.25 15.00
N ASN A 569 -18.24 -26.36 14.58
CA ASN A 569 -18.71 -26.51 13.19
C ASN A 569 -20.01 -25.74 12.89
N VAL A 570 -20.77 -25.34 13.90
CA VAL A 570 -22.07 -24.66 13.74
C VAL A 570 -22.06 -23.30 14.42
N LYS A 571 -21.93 -23.26 15.76
CA LYS A 571 -22.00 -22.01 16.53
C LYS A 571 -20.88 -21.03 16.12
N GLY A 572 -19.69 -21.52 15.81
CA GLY A 572 -18.57 -20.70 15.34
C GLY A 572 -18.89 -19.91 14.07
N GLY A 573 -19.43 -20.57 13.04
CA GLY A 573 -19.86 -19.90 11.79
C GLY A 573 -20.97 -18.87 12.01
N TYR A 574 -21.90 -19.15 12.93
CA TYR A 574 -22.95 -18.20 13.33
C TYR A 574 -22.38 -16.95 14.01
N ILE A 575 -21.47 -17.11 14.97
CA ILE A 575 -20.82 -15.98 15.65
C ILE A 575 -20.07 -15.12 14.63
N VAL A 576 -19.23 -15.74 13.80
CA VAL A 576 -18.47 -15.04 12.76
C VAL A 576 -19.39 -14.28 11.81
N GLY A 577 -20.44 -14.92 11.29
CA GLY A 577 -21.37 -14.29 10.36
C GLY A 577 -22.14 -13.11 10.97
N THR A 578 -22.56 -13.23 12.24
CA THR A 578 -23.32 -12.15 12.92
C THR A 578 -22.42 -10.97 13.30
N GLU A 579 -21.19 -11.20 13.75
CA GLU A 579 -20.26 -10.10 14.05
C GLU A 579 -19.77 -9.40 12.77
N ALA A 580 -19.51 -10.15 11.69
CA ALA A 580 -19.16 -9.57 10.40
C ALA A 580 -20.30 -8.71 9.80
N ASN A 581 -21.57 -9.06 10.08
CA ASN A 581 -22.73 -8.31 9.61
C ASN A 581 -22.75 -6.87 10.10
N GLU A 582 -22.33 -6.61 11.33
CA GLU A 582 -22.29 -5.26 11.88
C GLU A 582 -21.31 -4.38 11.08
N LEU A 583 -20.14 -4.93 10.72
CA LEU A 583 -19.18 -4.24 9.87
C LEU A 583 -19.69 -4.06 8.43
N TRP A 584 -20.28 -5.10 7.83
CA TRP A 584 -20.85 -4.99 6.48
C TRP A 584 -21.94 -3.93 6.41
N LYS A 585 -22.84 -3.87 7.40
CA LYS A 585 -23.89 -2.83 7.51
C LYS A 585 -23.28 -1.44 7.68
N ALA A 586 -22.30 -1.29 8.57
CA ALA A 586 -21.64 0.00 8.80
C ALA A 586 -20.99 0.54 7.52
N GLN A 587 -20.31 -0.30 6.74
CA GLN A 587 -19.69 0.13 5.47
C GLN A 587 -20.68 0.26 4.30
N GLY A 588 -21.83 -0.43 4.32
CA GLY A 588 -22.78 -0.44 3.20
C GLY A 588 -22.24 -1.03 1.89
N LEU A 589 -21.15 -1.79 1.93
CA LEU A 589 -20.51 -2.45 0.79
C LEU A 589 -20.81 -3.95 0.78
N LYS A 590 -20.96 -4.51 -0.42
CA LYS A 590 -21.34 -5.92 -0.61
C LYS A 590 -20.31 -6.90 -0.06
N GLY A 591 -20.79 -7.83 0.75
CA GLY A 591 -19.99 -8.87 1.41
C GLY A 591 -20.08 -10.26 0.75
N ALA A 592 -19.23 -11.17 1.20
CA ALA A 592 -19.46 -12.60 1.00
C ALA A 592 -18.96 -13.42 2.20
N LEU A 593 -19.68 -14.48 2.55
CA LEU A 593 -19.33 -15.44 3.59
C LEU A 593 -19.29 -16.84 3.00
N VAL A 594 -18.18 -17.56 3.21
CA VAL A 594 -18.05 -18.97 2.85
C VAL A 594 -17.86 -19.77 4.13
N LEU A 595 -18.72 -20.76 4.36
CA LEU A 595 -18.59 -21.69 5.47
C LEU A 595 -18.18 -23.08 4.98
N THR A 596 -17.10 -23.64 5.55
CA THR A 596 -16.68 -25.00 5.23
C THR A 596 -17.54 -26.02 5.97
N THR A 597 -18.36 -26.72 5.21
CA THR A 597 -19.24 -27.80 5.63
C THR A 597 -18.55 -29.16 5.41
N SER A 598 -19.21 -30.16 4.82
CA SER A 598 -18.63 -31.44 4.39
C SER A 598 -19.64 -32.23 3.56
N VAL A 599 -19.18 -33.08 2.65
CA VAL A 599 -20.02 -34.11 2.02
C VAL A 599 -20.67 -35.07 3.04
N ASN A 600 -20.08 -35.22 4.23
CA ASN A 600 -20.66 -36.01 5.32
C ASN A 600 -21.96 -35.40 5.89
N ALA A 601 -22.31 -34.17 5.50
CA ALA A 601 -23.64 -33.61 5.75
C ALA A 601 -24.74 -34.41 5.01
N ALA A 602 -24.41 -35.06 3.89
CA ALA A 602 -25.31 -35.92 3.13
C ALA A 602 -24.97 -37.42 3.30
N VAL A 603 -23.70 -37.76 3.54
CA VAL A 603 -23.23 -39.15 3.67
C VAL A 603 -23.03 -39.55 5.13
N SER A 604 -23.82 -40.52 5.61
CA SER A 604 -23.68 -41.04 6.98
C SER A 604 -22.70 -42.22 7.06
N LYS A 605 -21.83 -42.23 8.09
CA LYS A 605 -20.87 -43.33 8.32
C LYS A 605 -20.78 -43.71 9.81
N LYS A 606 -20.36 -44.95 10.10
CA LYS A 606 -20.14 -45.39 11.49
C LYS A 606 -18.92 -44.67 12.08
N GLY A 607 -19.08 -44.09 13.27
CA GLY A 607 -18.01 -43.43 14.01
C GLY A 607 -17.88 -41.92 13.78
N SER A 608 -18.82 -41.29 13.07
CA SER A 608 -18.81 -39.86 12.77
C SER A 608 -20.09 -39.14 13.18
N LEU A 609 -20.91 -39.71 14.07
CA LEU A 609 -22.24 -39.21 14.44
C LEU A 609 -22.26 -37.71 14.79
N ALA A 610 -21.43 -37.28 15.75
CA ALA A 610 -21.35 -35.87 16.14
C ALA A 610 -20.94 -34.95 14.96
N TYR A 611 -19.94 -35.37 14.20
CA TYR A 611 -19.42 -34.61 13.06
C TYR A 611 -20.45 -34.49 11.94
N ASP A 612 -21.00 -35.61 11.47
CA ASP A 612 -21.94 -35.67 10.34
C ASP A 612 -23.19 -34.84 10.66
N THR A 613 -23.75 -34.98 11.87
CA THR A 613 -24.90 -34.16 12.30
C THR A 613 -24.52 -32.68 12.39
N SER A 614 -23.35 -32.32 12.92
CA SER A 614 -22.91 -30.92 12.97
C SER A 614 -22.72 -30.32 11.57
N LYS A 615 -22.24 -31.09 10.58
CA LYS A 615 -22.08 -30.62 9.20
C LYS A 615 -23.41 -30.53 8.44
N ALA A 616 -24.37 -31.39 8.74
CA ALA A 616 -25.75 -31.22 8.26
C ALA A 616 -26.39 -29.94 8.82
N ALA A 617 -26.19 -29.66 10.12
CA ALA A 617 -26.63 -28.40 10.72
C ALA A 617 -25.92 -27.18 10.10
N ALA A 618 -24.61 -27.27 9.83
CA ALA A 618 -23.86 -26.21 9.15
C ALA A 618 -24.38 -25.94 7.72
N ASN A 619 -24.78 -26.98 6.97
CA ASN A 619 -25.43 -26.80 5.66
C ASN A 619 -26.73 -26.00 5.77
N HIS A 620 -27.51 -26.21 6.83
CA HIS A 620 -28.73 -25.43 7.05
C HIS A 620 -28.41 -24.01 7.53
N LEU A 621 -27.41 -23.84 8.40
CA LEU A 621 -26.91 -22.53 8.83
C LEU A 621 -26.49 -21.65 7.65
N VAL A 622 -25.84 -22.20 6.63
CA VAL A 622 -25.51 -21.46 5.39
C VAL A 622 -26.76 -20.82 4.78
N ARG A 623 -27.88 -21.55 4.73
CA ARG A 623 -29.14 -21.07 4.15
C ARG A 623 -29.80 -20.01 5.03
N GLU A 624 -29.83 -20.24 6.34
CA GLU A 624 -30.37 -19.27 7.29
C GLU A 624 -29.58 -17.96 7.26
N LEU A 625 -28.24 -18.03 7.27
CA LEU A 625 -27.40 -16.83 7.14
C LEU A 625 -27.53 -16.17 5.76
N ALA A 626 -27.73 -16.93 4.68
CA ALA A 626 -27.98 -16.35 3.36
C ALA A 626 -29.26 -15.50 3.33
N VAL A 627 -30.29 -15.89 4.09
CA VAL A 627 -31.54 -15.12 4.22
C VAL A 627 -31.33 -13.93 5.16
N GLU A 628 -30.71 -14.15 6.32
CA GLU A 628 -30.53 -13.12 7.35
C GLU A 628 -29.58 -11.98 6.92
N LEU A 629 -28.54 -12.29 6.15
CA LEU A 629 -27.53 -11.32 5.72
C LEU A 629 -27.84 -10.69 4.35
N ALA A 630 -28.94 -11.09 3.72
CA ALA A 630 -29.42 -10.47 2.49
C ALA A 630 -29.98 -9.05 2.75
N PRO A 631 -29.93 -8.15 1.76
CA PRO A 631 -29.39 -8.32 0.41
C PRO A 631 -27.90 -8.00 0.29
N LEU A 632 -27.22 -7.72 1.40
CA LEU A 632 -25.88 -7.14 1.39
C LEU A 632 -24.78 -8.19 1.18
N VAL A 633 -25.00 -9.42 1.66
CA VAL A 633 -23.99 -10.47 1.72
C VAL A 633 -24.50 -11.74 1.05
N ASN A 634 -23.67 -12.34 0.19
CA ASN A 634 -23.91 -13.70 -0.29
C ASN A 634 -23.25 -14.70 0.67
N VAL A 635 -23.99 -15.71 1.11
CA VAL A 635 -23.49 -16.76 2.00
C VAL A 635 -23.58 -18.11 1.28
N ASN A 636 -22.46 -18.80 1.12
CA ASN A 636 -22.43 -20.13 0.49
C ASN A 636 -21.58 -21.10 1.31
N GLY A 637 -21.74 -22.39 1.06
CA GLY A 637 -21.01 -23.46 1.74
C GLY A 637 -20.04 -24.16 0.81
N LEU A 638 -18.83 -24.42 1.29
CA LEU A 638 -17.87 -25.35 0.66
C LEU A 638 -18.06 -26.72 1.30
N ALA A 639 -18.23 -27.79 0.54
CA ALA A 639 -18.36 -29.16 1.05
C ALA A 639 -17.19 -30.04 0.57
N PRO A 640 -16.08 -30.08 1.31
CA PRO A 640 -14.97 -30.98 0.99
C PRO A 640 -15.37 -32.44 1.24
N ALA A 641 -14.77 -33.34 0.44
CA ALA A 641 -14.60 -34.73 0.80
C ALA A 641 -13.28 -34.95 1.55
N THR A 642 -12.72 -36.16 1.49
CA THR A 642 -11.49 -36.48 2.21
C THR A 642 -10.28 -35.79 1.57
N VAL A 643 -9.79 -34.73 2.21
CA VAL A 643 -8.53 -34.06 1.86
C VAL A 643 -7.44 -34.51 2.84
N VAL A 644 -6.51 -35.34 2.37
CA VAL A 644 -5.47 -35.96 3.21
C VAL A 644 -4.18 -35.14 3.25
N LYS A 645 -3.78 -34.58 2.10
CA LYS A 645 -2.53 -33.83 1.94
C LYS A 645 -2.48 -32.62 2.88
N GLY A 646 -1.42 -32.52 3.68
CA GLY A 646 -1.17 -31.39 4.59
C GLY A 646 -2.21 -31.19 5.69
N SER A 647 -3.10 -32.16 5.93
CA SER A 647 -4.19 -32.03 6.91
C SER A 647 -3.75 -32.49 8.29
N THR A 648 -3.89 -31.62 9.30
CA THR A 648 -3.69 -31.98 10.71
C THR A 648 -4.74 -32.97 11.25
N MET A 649 -5.85 -33.18 10.53
CA MET A 649 -6.81 -34.24 10.84
C MET A 649 -6.28 -35.64 10.51
N PHE A 650 -5.19 -35.76 9.74
CA PHE A 650 -4.56 -37.04 9.35
C PHE A 650 -3.12 -37.13 9.88
N PRO A 651 -2.94 -37.26 11.21
CA PRO A 651 -1.63 -37.58 11.79
C PRO A 651 -1.20 -39.00 11.38
N ARG A 652 0.12 -39.26 11.42
CA ARG A 652 0.73 -40.53 10.97
C ARG A 652 -0.02 -41.76 11.47
N ASP A 653 -0.27 -41.84 12.78
CA ASP A 653 -0.95 -43.00 13.40
C ASP A 653 -2.35 -43.24 12.83
N ARG A 654 -3.10 -42.17 12.55
CA ARG A 654 -4.43 -42.26 11.93
C ARG A 654 -4.34 -42.69 10.47
N VAL A 655 -3.35 -42.20 9.73
CA VAL A 655 -3.11 -42.57 8.33
C VAL A 655 -2.77 -44.05 8.25
N ILE A 656 -1.82 -44.52 9.07
CA ILE A 656 -1.43 -45.93 9.20
C ILE A 656 -2.65 -46.79 9.55
N ALA A 657 -3.40 -46.44 10.60
CA ALA A 657 -4.60 -47.18 10.99
C ALA A 657 -5.65 -47.25 9.87
N SER A 658 -5.76 -46.19 9.05
CA SER A 658 -6.66 -46.16 7.89
C SER A 658 -6.14 -47.04 6.75
N LEU A 659 -4.85 -46.96 6.41
CA LEU A 659 -4.22 -47.79 5.39
C LEU A 659 -4.35 -49.29 5.74
N THR A 660 -4.07 -49.66 7.00
CA THR A 660 -4.28 -51.03 7.51
C THR A 660 -5.74 -51.45 7.41
N LYS A 661 -6.68 -50.61 7.87
CA LYS A 661 -8.12 -50.91 7.81
C LYS A 661 -8.61 -51.17 6.38
N TYR A 662 -8.02 -50.50 5.39
CA TYR A 662 -8.41 -50.60 3.98
C TYR A 662 -7.54 -51.56 3.17
N ASN A 663 -6.60 -52.28 3.80
CA ASN A 663 -5.65 -53.17 3.14
C ASN A 663 -4.87 -52.47 2.00
N VAL A 664 -4.47 -51.22 2.21
CA VAL A 664 -3.58 -50.49 1.29
C VAL A 664 -2.14 -50.78 1.70
N GLU A 665 -1.28 -51.14 0.75
CA GLU A 665 0.13 -51.45 1.00
C GLU A 665 0.92 -50.20 1.40
N PHE A 666 1.64 -50.27 2.52
CA PHE A 666 2.54 -49.22 2.99
C PHE A 666 3.72 -49.80 3.78
N SER A 667 4.79 -49.02 3.93
CA SER A 667 5.93 -49.33 4.79
C SER A 667 5.93 -48.41 5.99
N GLU A 668 6.27 -48.92 7.18
CA GLU A 668 6.47 -48.07 8.36
C GLU A 668 7.65 -47.09 8.21
N ALA A 669 8.53 -47.31 7.23
CA ALA A 669 9.61 -46.40 6.89
C ALA A 669 9.21 -45.29 5.91
N ASP A 670 7.99 -45.34 5.34
CA ASP A 670 7.49 -44.30 4.43
C ASP A 670 7.40 -42.96 5.15
N SER A 671 7.67 -41.86 4.43
CA SER A 671 7.49 -40.52 4.97
C SER A 671 6.00 -40.26 5.27
N ASP A 672 5.72 -39.29 6.14
CA ASP A 672 4.33 -38.89 6.43
C ASP A 672 3.56 -38.49 5.16
N ASP A 673 4.23 -37.86 4.20
CA ASP A 673 3.62 -37.44 2.95
C ASP A 673 3.38 -38.61 2.00
N ASP A 674 4.31 -39.57 1.91
CA ASP A 674 4.10 -40.80 1.12
C ASP A 674 2.89 -41.61 1.64
N LEU A 675 2.77 -41.74 2.97
CA LEU A 675 1.63 -42.41 3.60
C LEU A 675 0.31 -41.69 3.30
N ARG A 676 0.32 -40.35 3.41
CA ARG A 676 -0.85 -39.53 3.09
C ARG A 676 -1.23 -39.63 1.61
N ASP A 677 -0.26 -39.66 0.71
CA ASP A 677 -0.49 -39.78 -0.72
C ASP A 677 -1.06 -41.15 -1.10
N LYS A 678 -0.56 -42.23 -0.50
CA LYS A 678 -1.16 -43.58 -0.65
C LYS A 678 -2.61 -43.59 -0.21
N LEU A 679 -2.92 -42.98 0.94
CA LEU A 679 -4.28 -42.90 1.45
C LEU A 679 -5.18 -42.01 0.57
N ALA A 680 -4.65 -40.89 0.07
CA ALA A 680 -5.36 -39.98 -0.84
C ALA A 680 -5.71 -40.68 -2.15
N ASN A 681 -4.76 -41.42 -2.73
CA ASN A 681 -4.97 -42.21 -3.95
C ASN A 681 -6.02 -43.31 -3.75
N PHE A 682 -6.03 -43.96 -2.59
CA PHE A 682 -7.08 -44.93 -2.26
C PHE A 682 -8.47 -44.29 -2.23
N TYR A 683 -8.61 -43.14 -1.57
CA TYR A 683 -9.89 -42.43 -1.54
C TYR A 683 -10.31 -41.92 -2.93
N ALA A 684 -9.35 -41.48 -3.75
CA ALA A 684 -9.61 -41.05 -5.13
C ALA A 684 -10.30 -42.16 -5.95
N GLN A 685 -9.91 -43.44 -5.78
CA GLN A 685 -10.54 -44.54 -6.53
C GLN A 685 -12.02 -44.77 -6.20
N ARG A 686 -12.54 -44.13 -5.14
CA ARG A 686 -13.96 -44.20 -4.75
C ARG A 686 -14.79 -43.05 -5.31
N THR A 687 -14.16 -42.09 -5.99
CA THR A 687 -14.82 -40.94 -6.59
C THR A 687 -14.89 -41.12 -8.11
N LEU A 688 -15.81 -40.41 -8.78
CA LEU A 688 -16.02 -40.55 -10.23
C LEU A 688 -14.84 -40.03 -11.06
N THR A 689 -14.12 -39.00 -10.59
CA THR A 689 -12.94 -38.46 -11.29
C THR A 689 -11.69 -39.30 -11.14
N LYS A 690 -11.65 -40.20 -10.13
CA LYS A 690 -10.48 -41.05 -9.81
C LYS A 690 -9.19 -40.26 -9.56
N SER A 691 -9.30 -38.99 -9.17
CA SER A 691 -8.17 -38.11 -8.88
C SER A 691 -8.16 -37.71 -7.41
N PRO A 692 -6.99 -37.64 -6.76
CA PRO A 692 -6.87 -37.11 -5.40
C PRO A 692 -7.37 -35.67 -5.32
N ILE A 693 -8.00 -35.34 -4.20
CA ILE A 693 -8.47 -33.99 -3.90
C ILE A 693 -7.45 -33.34 -2.98
N THR A 694 -7.03 -32.14 -3.33
CA THR A 694 -6.01 -31.37 -2.63
C THR A 694 -6.62 -30.15 -1.92
N PRO A 695 -5.88 -29.53 -0.98
CA PRO A 695 -6.26 -28.23 -0.44
C PRO A 695 -6.46 -27.15 -1.51
N ALA A 696 -5.69 -27.20 -2.61
CA ALA A 696 -5.78 -26.22 -3.69
C ALA A 696 -7.11 -26.31 -4.45
N ASP A 697 -7.65 -27.52 -4.64
CA ASP A 697 -8.95 -27.71 -5.26
C ASP A 697 -10.07 -27.07 -4.41
N GLN A 698 -9.96 -27.14 -3.09
CA GLN A 698 -10.89 -26.52 -2.15
C GLN A 698 -10.75 -24.99 -2.15
N ALA A 699 -9.51 -24.50 -2.17
CA ALA A 699 -9.19 -23.08 -2.25
C ALA A 699 -9.75 -22.43 -3.54
N GLU A 700 -9.71 -23.13 -4.67
CA GLU A 700 -10.29 -22.64 -5.93
C GLU A 700 -11.81 -22.45 -5.83
N ALA A 701 -12.52 -23.40 -5.23
CA ALA A 701 -13.96 -23.27 -5.02
C ALA A 701 -14.31 -22.16 -4.01
N ALA A 702 -13.53 -22.01 -2.93
CA ALA A 702 -13.67 -20.91 -1.99
C ALA A 702 -13.48 -19.55 -2.70
N TYR A 703 -12.43 -19.43 -3.52
CA TYR A 703 -12.18 -18.27 -4.37
C TYR A 703 -13.35 -17.98 -5.31
N LEU A 704 -13.87 -18.99 -6.02
CA LEU A 704 -15.00 -18.82 -6.96
C LEU A 704 -16.20 -18.16 -6.26
N MET A 705 -16.51 -18.57 -5.03
CA MET A 705 -17.63 -18.03 -4.24
C MET A 705 -17.41 -16.58 -3.76
N VAL A 706 -16.17 -16.13 -3.59
CA VAL A 706 -15.87 -14.76 -3.13
C VAL A 706 -15.45 -13.80 -4.25
N SER A 707 -15.03 -14.31 -5.41
CA SER A 707 -14.52 -13.57 -6.58
C SER A 707 -15.53 -12.66 -7.28
N GLY A 708 -16.81 -12.76 -6.94
CA GLY A 708 -17.90 -12.06 -7.61
C GLY A 708 -18.43 -12.76 -8.87
N GLN A 709 -17.77 -13.81 -9.36
CA GLN A 709 -18.27 -14.62 -10.49
C GLN A 709 -19.62 -15.27 -10.19
N LEU A 710 -19.87 -15.60 -8.91
CA LEU A 710 -21.14 -16.11 -8.41
C LEU A 710 -21.99 -15.04 -7.70
N SER A 711 -21.95 -13.78 -8.16
CA SER A 711 -22.64 -12.65 -7.51
C SER A 711 -24.16 -12.78 -7.37
N LYS A 712 -24.78 -13.71 -8.11
CA LYS A 712 -26.23 -14.03 -8.05
C LYS A 712 -26.55 -15.34 -7.34
N THR A 713 -25.56 -15.93 -6.66
CA THR A 713 -25.69 -17.22 -5.98
C THR A 713 -25.47 -17.05 -4.47
N THR A 714 -26.47 -17.45 -3.68
CA THR A 714 -26.43 -17.47 -2.21
C THR A 714 -27.24 -18.65 -1.69
N GLY A 715 -26.94 -19.12 -0.48
CA GLY A 715 -27.56 -20.28 0.17
C GLY A 715 -27.19 -21.63 -0.44
N GLN A 716 -26.18 -21.69 -1.34
CA GLN A 716 -25.80 -22.91 -2.04
C GLN A 716 -24.62 -23.62 -1.37
N ILE A 717 -24.56 -24.94 -1.54
CA ILE A 717 -23.45 -25.78 -1.11
C ILE A 717 -22.73 -26.30 -2.35
N ILE A 718 -21.44 -26.02 -2.46
CA ILE A 718 -20.58 -26.50 -3.56
C ILE A 718 -19.69 -27.60 -3.02
N SER A 719 -19.87 -28.82 -3.55
CA SER A 719 -19.01 -29.95 -3.24
C SER A 719 -17.77 -29.96 -4.12
N VAL A 720 -16.61 -30.18 -3.51
CA VAL A 720 -15.35 -30.48 -4.21
C VAL A 720 -14.90 -31.86 -3.71
N ASP A 721 -15.44 -32.88 -4.34
CA ASP A 721 -15.44 -34.25 -3.82
C ASP A 721 -15.05 -35.33 -4.85
N GLY A 722 -14.60 -34.91 -6.04
CA GLY A 722 -14.28 -35.82 -7.15
C GLY A 722 -15.50 -36.55 -7.72
N GLY A 723 -16.72 -36.07 -7.45
CA GLY A 723 -17.96 -36.73 -7.82
C GLY A 723 -18.29 -37.88 -6.87
N LEU A 724 -18.28 -37.65 -5.57
CA LEU A 724 -18.69 -38.65 -4.58
C LEU A 724 -20.21 -38.87 -4.69
N HIS A 725 -20.62 -39.88 -5.46
CA HIS A 725 -22.03 -40.10 -5.79
C HIS A 725 -22.97 -40.29 -4.59
N GLU A 726 -22.47 -40.78 -3.45
CA GLU A 726 -23.26 -40.88 -2.22
C GLU A 726 -23.66 -39.51 -1.66
N ALA A 727 -22.94 -38.44 -2.01
CA ALA A 727 -23.16 -37.08 -1.54
C ALA A 727 -24.06 -36.25 -2.48
N PHE A 728 -24.57 -36.84 -3.57
CA PHE A 728 -25.45 -36.12 -4.49
C PHE A 728 -26.75 -35.70 -3.81
N LEU A 729 -26.92 -34.39 -3.64
CA LEU A 729 -28.14 -33.81 -3.13
C LEU A 729 -29.26 -34.01 -4.16
N ARG A 730 -30.43 -34.44 -3.70
CA ARG A 730 -31.62 -34.72 -4.53
C ARG A 730 -32.73 -33.73 -4.25
#